data_AF-G4ZDK2-F1
#
_entry.id   AF-G4ZDK2-F1
#
_cell.length_a   1.000
_cell.length_b   1.000
_cell.length_c   1.000
_cell.angle_alpha   90.00
_cell.angle_beta   90.00
_cell.angle_gamma   90.00
#
_symmetry.space_group_name_H-M   'P 1'
#
loop_
_entity.id
_entity.type
_entity.pdbx_description
1 polymer ?
#
loop_
_entity_poly.entity_id
_entity_poly.type
_entity_poly.pdbx_seq_one_letter_code
_entity_poly.pdbx_strand_id
1 'polypeptide(L)'
;MDAHEHGGRRWLNTNDSTWTPGSWKTLGMRTTCKEADDTAKDETVDDPRTSSETAFTDQCMASDAVFFGADQDAQGRSRGQVNGTLVLDLCAWDTHALATLVLAIMAQEVSGYKVSLSKSGVDVDITERMSSVGSVWTSSTMSDLRVYFNESYQAGNVGYYGLSGVYTTKKFVYFWKHYKLSDDLINALSVVSFKANSKYYPPADDFCPDGTMGCKDNCEKTEACTQRELNGQDCLMLALMVPGYDQGYFQAVFANLNIPAYFLNQFASDAATNGTPAVFYHYEPDLFHVTRKGLFTRVGLPRTDPARVKLATGDYGEHGFGKKTDNPVDVDYPSLPLSKFAASIVKDLPIGSLFSKLSLSDTDINDLLTEYSIAMSDAAEPEPYFRAACNWVKANYDIWSDWLDRLPLCTFEDHIVSHVTGCENGSTVRNTSLPYNCDGGVAALPATIATSRSCQWISDNSRVWAGWIDMKPECDSTFYDYNVSQCDSTAHRTMLAIFYVGDIVIFVGWYAADFPEPTVTTEEASEFRGEVDRISCCSSSFIFTALLIFWKLILLVLGLYLSFLIRNVSVDFQESPWISGSVVVVLVGCLLIMPMSYLVQMPAATYYVFLACTLLICTVLIMGLMLVPKIFRPKEVATASSGSSKSVDTY
;
A
#
# COMPACT_ATOMS: atom_id res chain seq x y z
N MET A 1 -1.26 48.95 7.40
CA MET A 1 -0.46 49.45 8.53
C MET A 1 -0.12 48.25 9.38
N ASP A 2 1.07 47.71 9.07
CA ASP A 2 2.07 47.08 9.94
C ASP A 2 1.66 45.99 10.95
N ALA A 3 1.97 44.75 10.53
CA ALA A 3 2.86 43.78 11.17
C ALA A 3 3.09 43.83 12.70
N HIS A 4 2.92 42.69 13.37
CA HIS A 4 4.08 41.88 13.79
C HIS A 4 3.68 40.47 14.29
N GLU A 5 4.59 39.54 13.99
CA GLU A 5 4.60 38.10 14.27
C GLU A 5 4.60 37.75 15.77
N HIS A 6 4.00 36.61 16.12
CA HIS A 6 4.70 35.61 16.94
C HIS A 6 4.24 34.21 16.52
N GLY A 7 5.20 33.43 16.00
CA GLY A 7 5.04 32.04 15.64
C GLY A 7 4.81 31.16 16.87
N GLY A 8 3.81 30.29 16.76
CA GLY A 8 3.57 29.16 17.64
C GLY A 8 3.02 28.04 16.78
N ARG A 9 3.89 27.08 16.41
CA ARG A 9 3.49 25.85 15.73
C ARG A 9 2.51 25.09 16.63
N ARG A 10 1.26 25.00 16.19
CA ARG A 10 0.17 24.29 16.84
C ARG A 10 0.36 22.79 16.54
N TRP A 11 0.90 22.04 17.50
CA TRP A 11 1.09 20.59 17.40
C TRP A 11 0.07 19.86 18.28
N LEU A 12 -0.53 18.82 17.69
CA LEU A 12 -1.21 17.68 18.31
C LEU A 12 -2.43 18.00 19.18
N ASN A 13 -3.53 18.31 18.50
CA ASN A 13 -4.90 18.09 18.99
C ASN A 13 -5.31 16.69 18.50
N THR A 14 -5.45 15.70 19.39
CA THR A 14 -5.86 14.32 19.01
C THR A 14 -7.36 14.18 18.68
N ASN A 15 -8.08 15.31 18.55
CA ASN A 15 -9.46 15.36 18.03
C ASN A 15 -9.57 16.19 16.73
N ASP A 16 -8.47 16.70 16.15
CA ASP A 16 -8.52 17.32 14.82
C ASP A 16 -7.94 16.38 13.77
N SER A 17 -8.81 15.84 12.92
CA SER A 17 -8.85 16.16 11.48
C SER A 17 -7.54 16.51 10.72
N THR A 18 -6.35 16.08 11.14
CA THR A 18 -5.11 16.22 10.34
C THR A 18 -5.08 15.32 9.10
N TRP A 19 -6.17 14.59 8.86
CA TRP A 19 -6.53 13.94 7.61
C TRP A 19 -6.89 15.00 6.55
N THR A 20 -5.88 15.67 6.00
CA THR A 20 -6.15 16.58 4.88
C THR A 20 -6.69 15.76 3.69
N PRO A 21 -7.70 16.24 2.96
CA PRO A 21 -8.21 15.60 1.73
C PRO A 21 -7.16 15.41 0.63
N GLY A 22 -5.94 15.91 0.83
CA GLY A 22 -4.80 15.78 -0.09
C GLY A 22 -4.03 14.47 0.05
N SER A 23 -3.96 13.85 1.24
CA SER A 23 -3.13 12.65 1.48
C SER A 23 -3.76 11.34 1.03
N TRP A 24 -4.92 11.39 0.36
CA TRP A 24 -5.63 10.21 -0.14
C TRP A 24 -6.08 10.34 -1.59
N LYS A 25 -5.95 11.53 -2.20
CA LYS A 25 -6.35 11.75 -3.60
C LYS A 25 -5.59 10.87 -4.59
N THR A 26 -4.57 10.18 -4.12
CA THR A 26 -3.66 9.33 -4.88
C THR A 26 -3.62 7.88 -4.41
N LEU A 27 -4.45 7.48 -3.44
CA LEU A 27 -4.56 6.10 -2.94
C LEU A 27 -5.45 5.19 -3.79
N GLY A 28 -6.01 5.73 -4.88
CA GLY A 28 -6.39 4.90 -6.02
C GLY A 28 -5.15 4.14 -6.45
N MET A 29 -5.09 2.84 -6.16
CA MET A 29 -4.00 1.97 -6.60
C MET A 29 -3.89 2.09 -8.12
N ARG A 30 -3.01 2.98 -8.59
CA ARG A 30 -2.88 3.28 -10.01
C ARG A 30 -2.20 2.11 -10.69
N THR A 31 -2.80 1.68 -11.80
CA THR A 31 -2.19 0.92 -12.90
C THR A 31 -0.97 0.09 -12.50
N THR A 32 -1.25 -1.17 -12.20
CA THR A 32 -0.34 -2.31 -12.15
C THR A 32 0.98 -2.10 -12.91
N CYS A 33 2.11 -2.30 -12.22
CA CYS A 33 3.41 -2.55 -12.86
C CYS A 33 3.63 -4.06 -13.00
N LYS A 34 2.68 -4.77 -13.60
CA LYS A 34 2.92 -6.13 -14.06
C LYS A 34 3.83 -6.01 -15.28
N GLU A 35 5.09 -6.43 -15.17
CA GLU A 35 5.90 -6.70 -16.36
C GLU A 35 5.24 -7.85 -17.11
N ALA A 36 4.47 -7.50 -18.14
CA ALA A 36 4.07 -8.34 -19.27
C ALA A 36 3.85 -9.83 -18.96
N ASP A 37 2.68 -10.14 -18.37
CA ASP A 37 1.94 -11.33 -18.78
C ASP A 37 0.47 -10.96 -18.98
N ASP A 38 0.16 -10.50 -20.20
CA ASP A 38 -1.17 -10.11 -20.68
C ASP A 38 -2.15 -11.31 -20.79
N THR A 39 -1.79 -12.49 -20.25
CA THR A 39 -2.66 -13.68 -20.27
C THR A 39 -3.30 -14.02 -18.92
N ALA A 40 -2.86 -13.40 -17.82
CA ALA A 40 -3.50 -13.58 -16.52
C ALA A 40 -4.71 -12.66 -16.40
N LYS A 41 -5.91 -13.24 -16.54
CA LYS A 41 -7.20 -12.59 -16.34
C LYS A 41 -7.26 -11.96 -14.93
N ASP A 42 -7.55 -10.67 -14.84
CA ASP A 42 -7.84 -10.00 -13.55
C ASP A 42 -8.92 -10.79 -12.81
N GLU A 43 -8.65 -11.15 -11.55
CA GLU A 43 -9.62 -11.83 -10.70
C GLU A 43 -10.67 -10.82 -10.24
N THR A 44 -11.95 -11.15 -10.44
CA THR A 44 -13.08 -10.26 -10.14
C THR A 44 -13.95 -10.82 -9.03
N VAL A 45 -14.42 -9.97 -8.13
CA VAL A 45 -15.42 -10.33 -7.13
C VAL A 45 -16.82 -9.95 -7.65
N ASP A 46 -17.63 -10.95 -8.00
CA ASP A 46 -19.01 -10.75 -8.45
C ASP A 46 -19.93 -10.51 -7.24
N ASP A 47 -19.90 -9.30 -6.70
CA ASP A 47 -20.72 -8.89 -5.56
C ASP A 47 -21.87 -7.98 -6.02
N PRO A 48 -23.15 -8.40 -5.85
CA PRO A 48 -24.30 -7.57 -6.18
C PRO A 48 -24.30 -6.19 -5.49
N ARG A 49 -23.64 -6.05 -4.34
CA ARG A 49 -23.53 -4.78 -3.61
C ARG A 49 -22.60 -3.79 -4.29
N THR A 50 -21.57 -4.27 -4.99
CA THR A 50 -20.62 -3.44 -5.75
C THR A 50 -21.04 -3.23 -7.20
N SER A 51 -22.04 -3.96 -7.68
CA SER A 51 -22.61 -3.84 -9.03
C SER A 51 -23.37 -2.54 -9.30
N SER A 52 -23.82 -1.85 -8.25
CA SER A 52 -24.57 -0.59 -8.36
C SER A 52 -23.63 0.62 -8.44
N GLU A 53 -23.60 1.30 -9.59
CA GLU A 53 -22.82 2.53 -9.78
C GLU A 53 -23.22 3.66 -8.81
N THR A 54 -24.43 3.60 -8.25
CA THR A 54 -24.95 4.65 -7.35
C THR A 54 -24.74 4.36 -5.87
N ALA A 55 -24.49 3.12 -5.47
CA ALA A 55 -24.43 2.70 -4.06
C ALA A 55 -23.32 3.42 -3.28
N PHE A 56 -22.24 3.80 -3.96
CA PHE A 56 -21.10 4.49 -3.37
C PHE A 56 -21.08 5.99 -3.69
N THR A 57 -22.21 6.58 -4.15
CA THR A 57 -22.33 8.03 -4.41
C THR A 57 -22.26 8.86 -3.14
N ASP A 58 -21.82 10.13 -3.25
CA ASP A 58 -21.78 11.06 -2.09
C ASP A 58 -23.15 11.25 -1.41
N GLN A 59 -24.23 10.94 -2.13
CA GLN A 59 -25.61 10.99 -1.61
C GLN A 59 -25.96 9.76 -0.76
N CYS A 60 -25.26 8.65 -0.95
CA CYS A 60 -25.50 7.37 -0.26
C CYS A 60 -24.42 7.05 0.78
N MET A 61 -23.33 7.82 0.84
CA MET A 61 -22.28 7.70 1.83
C MET A 61 -22.44 8.76 2.93
N ALA A 62 -21.98 8.44 4.15
CA ALA A 62 -21.87 9.42 5.22
C ALA A 62 -20.93 10.57 4.80
N SER A 63 -21.14 11.77 5.33
CA SER A 63 -20.40 12.98 4.92
C SER A 63 -18.89 12.91 5.18
N ASP A 64 -18.46 12.00 6.05
CA ASP A 64 -17.07 11.73 6.43
C ASP A 64 -16.51 10.45 5.76
N ALA A 65 -17.35 9.69 5.05
CA ALA A 65 -16.94 8.48 4.36
C ALA A 65 -16.34 8.80 2.98
N VAL A 66 -15.29 8.08 2.62
CA VAL A 66 -14.56 8.26 1.36
C VAL A 66 -14.34 6.90 0.72
N PHE A 67 -14.62 6.80 -0.58
CA PHE A 67 -14.43 5.58 -1.36
C PHE A 67 -13.45 5.81 -2.51
N PHE A 68 -12.43 4.96 -2.59
CA PHE A 68 -11.41 4.94 -3.64
C PHE A 68 -11.59 3.65 -4.46
N GLY A 69 -12.16 3.78 -5.66
CA GLY A 69 -12.29 2.67 -6.59
C GLY A 69 -10.96 2.26 -7.20
N ALA A 70 -10.91 1.05 -7.76
CA ALA A 70 -9.74 0.58 -8.51
C ALA A 70 -9.49 1.48 -9.71
N ASP A 71 -8.23 1.65 -10.13
CA ASP A 71 -7.85 2.49 -11.28
C ASP A 71 -8.32 3.96 -11.18
N GLN A 72 -8.59 4.46 -9.97
CA GLN A 72 -8.93 5.87 -9.77
C GLN A 72 -7.78 6.77 -10.21
N ASP A 73 -8.12 7.88 -10.89
CA ASP A 73 -7.10 8.80 -11.35
C ASP A 73 -6.37 9.54 -10.22
N ALA A 74 -5.14 9.88 -10.55
CA ALA A 74 -4.19 10.70 -9.81
C ALA A 74 -4.71 11.97 -9.15
N GLN A 75 -5.72 12.59 -9.76
CA GLN A 75 -6.25 13.88 -9.36
C GLN A 75 -7.58 13.72 -8.61
N GLY A 76 -8.02 12.48 -8.37
CA GLY A 76 -9.30 12.12 -7.77
C GLY A 76 -10.51 12.64 -8.55
N ARG A 77 -10.39 12.83 -9.87
CA ARG A 77 -11.46 13.40 -10.72
C ARG A 77 -12.53 12.37 -11.06
N SER A 78 -12.13 11.11 -11.15
CA SER A 78 -12.97 9.92 -11.23
C SER A 78 -12.97 9.21 -9.87
N ARG A 79 -13.97 8.37 -9.65
CA ARG A 79 -14.05 7.51 -8.46
C ARG A 79 -13.29 6.20 -8.61
N GLY A 80 -12.87 5.85 -9.83
CA GLY A 80 -12.36 4.51 -10.15
C GLY A 80 -13.49 3.49 -10.36
N GLN A 81 -13.10 2.27 -10.73
CA GLN A 81 -13.95 1.11 -10.90
C GLN A 81 -14.36 0.55 -9.52
N VAL A 82 -15.66 0.26 -9.37
CA VAL A 82 -16.23 -0.35 -8.15
C VAL A 82 -16.76 -1.76 -8.44
N ASN A 83 -17.42 -1.93 -9.59
CA ASN A 83 -17.96 -3.22 -9.96
C ASN A 83 -16.84 -4.22 -10.27
N GLY A 84 -16.93 -5.42 -9.68
CA GLY A 84 -15.94 -6.49 -9.86
C GLY A 84 -14.69 -6.37 -9.01
N THR A 85 -14.59 -5.36 -8.12
CA THR A 85 -13.41 -5.15 -7.26
C THR A 85 -13.57 -5.79 -5.89
N LEU A 86 -12.44 -6.15 -5.29
CA LEU A 86 -12.34 -6.51 -3.88
C LEU A 86 -12.32 -5.22 -3.05
N VAL A 87 -13.40 -4.96 -2.32
CA VAL A 87 -13.50 -3.80 -1.43
C VAL A 87 -12.91 -4.14 -0.07
N LEU A 88 -11.93 -3.35 0.37
CA LEU A 88 -11.35 -3.42 1.71
C LEU A 88 -11.72 -2.16 2.48
N ASP A 89 -12.27 -2.33 3.68
CA ASP A 89 -12.59 -1.23 4.58
C ASP A 89 -11.36 -0.81 5.40
N LEU A 90 -11.16 0.50 5.51
CA LEU A 90 -10.15 1.18 6.29
C LEU A 90 -10.82 1.98 7.40
N CYS A 91 -10.28 1.90 8.61
CA CYS A 91 -10.63 2.81 9.68
C CYS A 91 -9.51 3.80 10.00
N ALA A 92 -9.81 4.75 10.89
CA ALA A 92 -8.87 5.81 11.26
C ALA A 92 -7.75 5.33 12.21
N TRP A 93 -7.80 4.10 12.71
CA TRP A 93 -6.74 3.53 13.52
C TRP A 93 -5.54 3.13 12.66
N ASP A 94 -4.38 3.75 12.90
CA ASP A 94 -3.16 3.56 12.11
C ASP A 94 -2.79 2.09 11.90
N THR A 95 -2.87 1.30 12.97
CA THR A 95 -2.58 -0.13 12.97
C THR A 95 -3.49 -0.89 12.00
N HIS A 96 -4.80 -0.60 12.02
CA HIS A 96 -5.77 -1.22 11.12
C HIS A 96 -5.49 -0.81 9.66
N ALA A 97 -5.22 0.47 9.42
CA ALA A 97 -4.92 0.98 8.09
C ALA A 97 -3.69 0.30 7.47
N LEU A 98 -2.61 0.16 8.25
CA LEU A 98 -1.37 -0.51 7.81
C LEU A 98 -1.59 -1.99 7.50
N ALA A 99 -2.25 -2.74 8.40
CA ALA A 99 -2.54 -4.15 8.19
C ALA A 99 -3.44 -4.38 6.95
N THR A 100 -4.42 -3.50 6.75
CA THR A 100 -5.32 -3.56 5.58
C THR A 100 -4.57 -3.24 4.28
N LEU A 101 -3.62 -2.30 4.30
CA LEU A 101 -2.82 -1.98 3.12
C LEU A 101 -1.83 -3.10 2.76
N VAL A 102 -1.28 -3.82 3.74
CA VAL A 102 -0.52 -5.05 3.47
C VAL A 102 -1.41 -6.06 2.73
N LEU A 103 -2.64 -6.28 3.21
CA LEU A 103 -3.59 -7.15 2.52
C LEU A 103 -3.95 -6.65 1.12
N ALA A 104 -4.14 -5.35 0.95
CA ALA A 104 -4.48 -4.72 -0.32
C ALA A 104 -3.38 -4.95 -1.36
N ILE A 105 -2.12 -4.73 -0.98
CA ILE A 105 -0.96 -4.96 -1.86
C ILE A 105 -0.86 -6.44 -2.24
N MET A 106 -1.03 -7.35 -1.27
CA MET A 106 -1.04 -8.79 -1.52
C MET A 106 -2.19 -9.23 -2.43
N ALA A 107 -3.39 -8.70 -2.23
CA ALA A 107 -4.54 -9.02 -3.07
C ALA A 107 -4.33 -8.54 -4.51
N GLN A 108 -3.75 -7.34 -4.70
CA GLN A 108 -3.56 -6.75 -6.01
C GLN A 108 -2.33 -7.29 -6.75
N GLU A 109 -1.14 -7.18 -6.17
CA GLU A 109 0.13 -7.49 -6.85
C GLU A 109 0.41 -8.99 -6.90
N VAL A 110 -0.07 -9.75 -5.91
CA VAL A 110 0.22 -11.19 -5.80
C VAL A 110 -0.96 -12.05 -6.25
N SER A 111 -2.18 -11.70 -5.83
CA SER A 111 -3.38 -12.49 -6.14
C SER A 111 -4.13 -12.03 -7.39
N GLY A 112 -3.76 -10.89 -7.99
CA GLY A 112 -4.33 -10.39 -9.24
C GLY A 112 -5.75 -9.81 -9.14
N TYR A 113 -6.21 -9.45 -7.93
CA TYR A 113 -7.52 -8.82 -7.74
C TYR A 113 -7.42 -7.31 -7.95
N LYS A 114 -8.46 -6.73 -8.55
CA LYS A 114 -8.63 -5.27 -8.48
C LYS A 114 -9.11 -4.87 -7.09
N VAL A 115 -8.40 -3.99 -6.39
CA VAL A 115 -8.74 -3.58 -5.02
C VAL A 115 -9.38 -2.18 -5.02
N SER A 116 -10.43 -2.03 -4.22
CA SER A 116 -11.02 -0.73 -3.87
C SER A 116 -10.97 -0.53 -2.38
N LEU A 117 -10.79 0.71 -1.93
CA LEU A 117 -10.64 1.06 -0.53
C LEU A 117 -11.83 1.92 -0.09
N SER A 118 -12.50 1.49 0.96
CA SER A 118 -13.60 2.22 1.59
C SER A 118 -13.13 2.74 2.95
N LYS A 119 -13.29 4.03 3.23
CA LYS A 119 -12.98 4.63 4.53
C LYS A 119 -14.26 5.18 5.14
N SER A 120 -14.58 4.78 6.37
CA SER A 120 -15.70 5.33 7.15
C SER A 120 -15.26 5.66 8.57
N GLY A 121 -15.89 6.64 9.22
CA GLY A 121 -15.48 7.16 10.52
C GLY A 121 -15.72 6.26 11.74
N VAL A 122 -16.46 5.15 11.64
CA VAL A 122 -16.74 4.28 12.81
C VAL A 122 -16.52 2.80 12.50
N ASP A 123 -15.61 2.17 13.25
CA ASP A 123 -15.13 0.78 13.07
C ASP A 123 -16.25 -0.27 13.19
N VAL A 124 -17.32 0.05 13.93
CA VAL A 124 -18.44 -0.84 14.24
C VAL A 124 -19.40 -1.05 13.07
N ASP A 125 -19.44 -0.13 12.10
CA ASP A 125 -20.33 -0.20 10.94
C ASP A 125 -19.70 -0.97 9.76
N ILE A 126 -18.43 -1.36 9.89
CA ILE A 126 -17.68 -2.06 8.84
C ILE A 126 -18.32 -3.44 8.54
N THR A 127 -18.75 -4.17 9.57
CA THR A 127 -19.34 -5.50 9.37
C THR A 127 -20.76 -5.42 8.77
N GLU A 128 -21.49 -4.34 9.05
CA GLU A 128 -22.80 -4.08 8.42
C GLU A 128 -22.66 -3.96 6.91
N ARG A 129 -21.62 -3.27 6.41
CA ARG A 129 -21.38 -3.13 4.96
C ARG A 129 -20.98 -4.43 4.28
N MET A 130 -20.49 -5.40 5.05
CA MET A 130 -20.28 -6.77 4.58
C MET A 130 -21.57 -7.61 4.59
N SER A 131 -22.73 -7.02 4.86
CA SER A 131 -24.06 -7.64 4.81
C SER A 131 -25.08 -6.76 4.05
N SER A 132 -26.19 -7.37 3.64
CA SER A 132 -27.32 -6.77 2.93
C SER A 132 -28.46 -6.34 3.86
N VAL A 133 -28.37 -6.67 5.16
CA VAL A 133 -29.29 -6.22 6.21
C VAL A 133 -28.65 -5.06 6.97
N GLY A 134 -29.35 -3.92 7.11
CA GLY A 134 -28.82 -2.72 7.77
C GLY A 134 -29.40 -2.41 9.16
N SER A 135 -28.63 -1.62 9.94
CA SER A 135 -28.82 -0.93 11.25
C SER A 135 -28.85 -1.81 12.54
N VAL A 136 -28.20 -1.57 13.71
CA VAL A 136 -27.46 -0.44 14.37
C VAL A 136 -26.75 -0.92 15.70
N TRP A 137 -25.52 -0.40 16.03
CA TRP A 137 -24.79 -0.12 17.34
C TRP A 137 -24.59 -1.18 18.48
N THR A 138 -23.63 -1.15 19.44
CA THR A 138 -22.17 -0.87 19.56
C THR A 138 -21.62 -1.41 20.92
N SER A 139 -20.42 -1.99 20.89
CA SER A 139 -19.47 -2.39 21.96
C SER A 139 -19.72 -3.68 22.79
N SER A 140 -18.67 -4.51 22.94
CA SER A 140 -18.63 -5.96 23.29
C SER A 140 -18.97 -6.95 22.16
N THR A 141 -18.85 -6.44 20.93
CA THR A 141 -19.61 -6.66 19.70
C THR A 141 -19.71 -8.06 19.08
N MET A 142 -19.11 -9.12 19.60
CA MET A 142 -19.26 -10.44 18.95
C MET A 142 -20.72 -10.95 19.01
N SER A 143 -21.47 -10.60 20.06
CA SER A 143 -22.92 -10.85 20.13
C SER A 143 -23.70 -10.06 19.09
N ASP A 144 -23.29 -8.82 18.86
CA ASP A 144 -24.02 -7.85 18.05
C ASP A 144 -23.74 -8.07 16.57
N LEU A 145 -22.50 -8.43 16.22
CA LEU A 145 -22.09 -8.81 14.87
C LEU A 145 -22.75 -10.12 14.40
N ARG A 146 -23.24 -10.95 15.33
CA ARG A 146 -23.87 -12.23 14.99
C ARG A 146 -25.07 -12.07 14.05
N VAL A 147 -25.75 -10.93 14.09
CA VAL A 147 -26.89 -10.66 13.20
C VAL A 147 -26.48 -10.67 11.72
N TYR A 148 -25.21 -10.39 11.42
CA TYR A 148 -24.65 -10.35 10.06
C TYR A 148 -23.94 -11.65 9.65
N PHE A 149 -23.86 -12.66 10.52
CA PHE A 149 -23.11 -13.89 10.24
C PHE A 149 -23.75 -14.80 9.17
N ASN A 150 -24.94 -14.45 8.67
CA ASN A 150 -25.51 -15.10 7.50
C ASN A 150 -24.72 -14.77 6.21
N GLU A 151 -24.14 -13.57 6.15
CA GLU A 151 -23.52 -12.98 4.96
C GLU A 151 -22.08 -12.49 5.21
N SER A 152 -21.61 -12.59 6.46
CA SER A 152 -20.22 -12.38 6.85
C SER A 152 -19.73 -13.55 7.69
N TYR A 153 -18.41 -13.74 7.75
CA TYR A 153 -17.79 -14.73 8.60
C TYR A 153 -16.47 -14.22 9.18
N GLN A 154 -16.09 -14.79 10.32
CA GLN A 154 -14.77 -14.54 10.91
C GLN A 154 -13.71 -15.28 10.09
N ALA A 155 -12.88 -14.52 9.37
CA ALA A 155 -11.81 -15.03 8.50
C ALA A 155 -10.51 -15.33 9.27
N GLY A 156 -10.60 -15.62 10.57
CA GLY A 156 -9.45 -15.85 11.45
C GLY A 156 -8.95 -14.58 12.15
N ASN A 157 -7.74 -14.66 12.72
CA ASN A 157 -7.13 -13.57 13.49
C ASN A 157 -6.12 -12.79 12.64
N VAL A 158 -5.94 -11.51 12.94
CA VAL A 158 -4.95 -10.64 12.27
C VAL A 158 -3.52 -11.03 12.65
N GLY A 159 -3.32 -11.69 13.80
CA GLY A 159 -2.04 -12.27 14.24
C GLY A 159 -1.48 -11.63 15.51
N TYR A 160 -1.66 -10.32 15.68
CA TYR A 160 -1.24 -9.56 16.86
C TYR A 160 -2.41 -9.35 17.85
N TYR A 161 -2.07 -8.95 19.08
CA TYR A 161 -3.03 -8.78 20.15
C TYR A 161 -3.37 -7.30 20.38
N GLY A 162 -4.65 -7.01 20.50
CA GLY A 162 -5.15 -5.75 21.04
C GLY A 162 -5.11 -5.76 22.57
N LEU A 163 -4.77 -4.63 23.16
CA LEU A 163 -4.77 -4.45 24.61
C LEU A 163 -5.20 -3.02 24.98
N SER A 164 -6.36 -2.91 25.60
CA SER A 164 -6.77 -1.69 26.28
C SER A 164 -6.22 -1.66 27.71
N GLY A 165 -5.91 -0.47 28.23
CA GLY A 165 -5.36 -0.36 29.57
C GLY A 165 -5.19 1.05 30.09
N VAL A 166 -4.91 1.13 31.38
CA VAL A 166 -4.42 2.35 32.01
C VAL A 166 -2.90 2.33 32.00
N TYR A 167 -2.30 3.44 31.57
CA TYR A 167 -0.87 3.66 31.49
C TYR A 167 -0.47 4.82 32.38
N THR A 168 0.77 4.81 32.82
CA THR A 168 1.35 5.84 33.67
C THR A 168 2.77 6.14 33.21
N THR A 169 3.31 7.31 33.53
CA THR A 169 4.75 7.55 33.35
C THR A 169 5.57 6.58 34.21
N LYS A 170 6.69 6.09 33.66
CA LYS A 170 7.49 5.00 34.26
C LYS A 170 7.93 5.22 35.71
N LYS A 171 8.03 6.48 36.14
CA LYS A 171 8.38 6.87 37.51
C LYS A 171 7.37 6.39 38.56
N PHE A 172 6.10 6.12 38.18
CA PHE A 172 5.03 5.84 39.13
C PHE A 172 4.70 4.36 39.38
N VAL A 173 5.41 3.41 38.75
CA VAL A 173 5.11 1.97 38.86
C VAL A 173 5.06 1.48 40.30
N TYR A 174 6.02 1.90 41.13
CA TYR A 174 6.09 1.48 42.53
C TYR A 174 4.98 2.11 43.39
N PHE A 175 4.54 3.32 43.04
CA PHE A 175 3.49 4.03 43.75
C PHE A 175 2.13 3.35 43.58
N TRP A 176 1.86 2.77 42.41
CA TRP A 176 0.64 2.01 42.14
C TRP A 176 0.47 0.76 43.00
N LYS A 177 1.55 0.16 43.53
CA LYS A 177 1.42 -0.97 44.47
C LYS A 177 0.94 -0.55 45.86
N HIS A 178 1.09 0.74 46.18
CA HIS A 178 0.85 1.28 47.51
C HIS A 178 -0.21 2.39 47.54
N TYR A 179 -1.02 2.54 46.49
CA TYR A 179 -2.01 3.63 46.39
C TYR A 179 -3.04 3.65 47.53
N LYS A 180 -3.29 2.50 48.18
CA LYS A 180 -4.17 2.41 49.37
C LYS A 180 -3.46 2.78 50.67
N LEU A 181 -2.13 2.83 50.68
CA LEU A 181 -1.30 3.00 51.87
C LEU A 181 -0.59 4.36 51.90
N SER A 182 -0.48 5.05 50.76
CA SER A 182 0.17 6.35 50.64
C SER A 182 -0.58 7.25 49.65
N ASP A 183 -0.69 8.53 50.02
CA ASP A 183 -1.22 9.59 49.17
C ASP A 183 -0.18 10.12 48.15
N ASP A 184 1.05 9.59 48.13
CA ASP A 184 2.12 10.06 47.23
C ASP A 184 1.72 10.04 45.74
N LEU A 185 0.98 9.00 45.32
CA LEU A 185 0.48 8.90 43.95
C LEU A 185 -0.55 10.01 43.65
N ILE A 186 -1.47 10.24 44.58
CA ILE A 186 -2.52 11.26 44.47
C ILE A 186 -1.87 12.65 44.45
N ASN A 187 -0.91 12.92 45.33
CA ASN A 187 -0.20 14.19 45.41
C ASN A 187 0.58 14.49 44.12
N ALA A 188 1.20 13.47 43.52
CA ALA A 188 1.94 13.61 42.28
C ALA A 188 1.04 13.83 41.04
N LEU A 189 -0.23 13.46 41.13
CA LEU A 189 -1.19 13.45 40.02
C LEU A 189 -2.53 14.09 40.45
N SER A 190 -2.45 15.12 41.29
CA SER A 190 -3.62 15.74 41.91
C SER A 190 -4.48 16.45 40.88
N VAL A 191 -5.79 16.24 40.99
CA VAL A 191 -6.79 16.96 40.18
C VAL A 191 -6.77 18.48 40.42
N VAL A 192 -6.29 18.95 41.57
CA VAL A 192 -6.22 20.39 41.89
C VAL A 192 -5.25 21.10 40.95
N SER A 193 -4.04 20.53 40.76
CA SER A 193 -3.04 21.04 39.83
C SER A 193 -3.55 21.09 38.40
N PHE A 194 -4.39 20.12 38.03
CA PHE A 194 -5.00 20.05 36.71
C PHE A 194 -6.10 21.10 36.52
N LYS A 195 -7.06 21.20 37.45
CA LYS A 195 -8.15 22.19 37.40
C LYS A 195 -7.66 23.63 37.39
N ALA A 196 -6.46 23.88 37.91
CA ALA A 196 -5.79 25.18 37.84
C ALA A 196 -5.29 25.54 36.42
N ASN A 197 -5.21 24.57 35.51
CA ASN A 197 -4.73 24.77 34.14
C ASN A 197 -5.90 25.01 33.18
N SER A 198 -6.11 26.27 32.81
CA SER A 198 -7.17 26.70 31.88
C SER A 198 -7.03 26.14 30.46
N LYS A 199 -5.90 25.51 30.11
CA LYS A 199 -5.74 24.79 28.84
C LYS A 199 -6.60 23.52 28.80
N TYR A 200 -6.78 22.86 29.94
CA TYR A 200 -7.41 21.54 29.99
C TYR A 200 -8.68 21.49 30.86
N TYR A 201 -9.00 22.56 31.59
CA TYR A 201 -10.17 22.63 32.44
C TYR A 201 -10.97 23.95 32.25
N PRO A 202 -12.31 23.89 32.11
CA PRO A 202 -13.11 22.68 31.92
C PRO A 202 -12.78 21.99 30.57
N PRO A 203 -12.90 20.66 30.46
CA PRO A 203 -12.78 19.96 29.19
C PRO A 203 -13.84 20.46 28.19
N ALA A 204 -13.60 20.25 26.90
CA ALA A 204 -14.61 20.53 25.88
C ALA A 204 -15.91 19.73 26.12
N ASP A 205 -17.06 20.33 25.79
CA ASP A 205 -18.43 19.82 26.06
C ASP A 205 -18.79 18.55 25.25
N ASP A 206 -17.93 18.12 24.34
CA ASP A 206 -18.21 17.09 23.33
C ASP A 206 -18.18 15.66 23.88
N PHE A 207 -17.51 15.41 25.00
CA PHE A 207 -17.31 14.04 25.49
C PHE A 207 -18.31 13.59 26.55
N CYS A 208 -18.50 14.40 27.60
CA CYS A 208 -19.37 13.99 28.69
C CYS A 208 -20.25 15.14 29.17
N PRO A 209 -21.30 15.47 28.40
CA PRO A 209 -22.19 16.56 28.74
C PRO A 209 -22.78 16.38 30.13
N ASP A 210 -22.96 17.48 30.86
CA ASP A 210 -23.57 17.47 32.18
C ASP A 210 -24.87 16.66 32.23
N GLY A 211 -24.93 15.72 33.18
CA GLY A 211 -26.07 14.81 33.34
C GLY A 211 -26.04 13.55 32.47
N THR A 212 -25.07 13.40 31.58
CA THR A 212 -24.82 12.17 30.79
C THR A 212 -23.73 11.35 31.48
N MET A 213 -23.88 10.03 31.62
CA MET A 213 -22.88 9.15 32.28
C MET A 213 -22.45 9.63 33.67
N GLY A 214 -23.35 10.29 34.39
CA GLY A 214 -23.05 10.89 35.69
C GLY A 214 -22.05 12.04 35.65
N CYS A 215 -21.89 12.73 34.52
CA CYS A 215 -20.96 13.83 34.39
C CYS A 215 -21.41 15.14 35.01
N LYS A 216 -20.41 15.91 35.44
CA LYS A 216 -20.52 17.30 35.85
C LYS A 216 -19.25 18.06 35.48
N ASP A 217 -19.41 19.26 34.93
CA ASP A 217 -18.33 20.09 34.39
C ASP A 217 -17.47 19.29 33.36
N ASN A 218 -18.14 18.48 32.54
CA ASN A 218 -17.54 17.55 31.56
C ASN A 218 -16.55 16.52 32.14
N CYS A 219 -16.69 16.20 33.43
CA CYS A 219 -15.84 15.25 34.12
C CYS A 219 -16.70 14.16 34.78
N GLU A 220 -16.12 12.96 34.88
CA GLU A 220 -16.64 11.87 35.69
C GLU A 220 -15.83 11.77 36.99
N LYS A 221 -16.42 11.16 38.02
CA LYS A 221 -15.78 11.06 39.34
C LYS A 221 -16.22 9.79 40.07
N THR A 222 -15.27 9.13 40.73
CA THR A 222 -15.58 7.95 41.57
C THR A 222 -16.20 8.34 42.92
N GLU A 223 -16.98 7.43 43.51
CA GLU A 223 -17.50 7.60 44.88
C GLU A 223 -16.38 7.78 45.90
N ALA A 224 -15.29 7.01 45.78
CA ALA A 224 -14.12 7.15 46.65
C ALA A 224 -13.54 8.57 46.61
N CYS A 225 -13.56 9.23 45.45
CA CYS A 225 -13.15 10.62 45.35
C CYS A 225 -14.13 11.57 46.05
N THR A 226 -15.44 11.38 45.88
CA THR A 226 -16.45 12.16 46.64
C THR A 226 -16.22 12.10 48.14
N GLN A 227 -15.95 10.90 48.68
CA GLN A 227 -15.71 10.73 50.12
C GLN A 227 -14.43 11.43 50.57
N ARG A 228 -13.38 11.44 49.75
CA ARG A 228 -12.13 12.15 50.04
C ARG A 228 -12.30 13.66 50.03
N GLU A 229 -13.00 14.21 49.04
CA GLU A 229 -13.26 15.65 48.97
C GLU A 229 -14.09 16.13 50.17
N LEU A 230 -15.05 15.33 50.65
CA LEU A 230 -15.80 15.64 51.88
C LEU A 230 -14.90 15.70 53.13
N ASN A 231 -13.78 14.99 53.11
CA ASN A 231 -12.77 15.00 54.17
C ASN A 231 -11.65 16.04 53.91
N GLY A 232 -11.79 16.90 52.89
CA GLY A 232 -10.78 17.90 52.54
C GLY A 232 -9.50 17.32 51.92
N GLN A 233 -9.59 16.13 51.31
CA GLN A 233 -8.48 15.46 50.64
C GLN A 233 -8.62 15.50 49.12
N ASP A 234 -7.47 15.45 48.42
CA ASP A 234 -7.41 15.45 46.97
C ASP A 234 -7.70 14.07 46.34
N CYS A 235 -7.94 14.08 45.03
CA CYS A 235 -8.14 12.91 44.19
C CYS A 235 -7.13 12.84 43.05
N LEU A 236 -6.93 11.62 42.54
CA LEU A 236 -6.15 11.33 41.35
C LEU A 236 -6.84 11.88 40.09
N MET A 237 -6.08 12.36 39.14
CA MET A 237 -6.55 12.62 37.78
C MET A 237 -6.16 11.46 36.84
N LEU A 238 -7.13 10.96 36.07
CA LEU A 238 -6.92 10.02 34.96
C LEU A 238 -7.43 10.65 33.66
N ALA A 239 -6.57 10.71 32.65
CA ALA A 239 -6.95 11.22 31.33
C ALA A 239 -7.50 10.10 30.44
N LEU A 240 -8.68 10.29 29.84
CA LEU A 240 -9.21 9.42 28.81
C LEU A 240 -8.73 9.96 27.46
N MET A 241 -7.79 9.26 26.80
CA MET A 241 -7.25 9.75 25.52
C MET A 241 -8.24 9.59 24.36
N VAL A 242 -8.98 8.47 24.34
CA VAL A 242 -9.96 8.15 23.29
C VAL A 242 -11.24 7.69 23.97
N PRO A 243 -12.02 8.64 24.49
CA PRO A 243 -12.90 8.39 25.62
C PRO A 243 -14.23 7.73 25.21
N GLY A 244 -14.52 7.67 23.90
CA GLY A 244 -15.62 6.88 23.33
C GLY A 244 -15.32 5.38 23.21
N TYR A 245 -14.09 4.93 23.46
CA TYR A 245 -13.73 3.50 23.47
C TYR A 245 -13.71 2.95 24.89
N ASP A 246 -14.16 1.70 25.06
CA ASP A 246 -14.27 1.00 26.35
C ASP A 246 -14.98 1.86 27.42
N GLN A 247 -16.01 2.58 27.00
CA GLN A 247 -16.75 3.52 27.83
C GLN A 247 -17.28 2.83 29.09
N GLY A 248 -17.12 3.51 30.23
CA GLY A 248 -17.55 3.02 31.53
C GLY A 248 -16.70 1.88 32.13
N TYR A 249 -15.87 1.18 31.34
CA TYR A 249 -15.11 0.03 31.82
C TYR A 249 -14.09 0.43 32.89
N PHE A 250 -13.12 1.28 32.55
CA PHE A 250 -12.06 1.66 33.49
C PHE A 250 -12.57 2.57 34.61
N GLN A 251 -13.62 3.35 34.34
CA GLN A 251 -14.34 4.12 35.35
C GLN A 251 -14.93 3.21 36.43
N ALA A 252 -15.62 2.15 36.01
CA ALA A 252 -16.19 1.15 36.91
C ALA A 252 -15.11 0.39 37.67
N VAL A 253 -14.02 -0.04 36.99
CA VAL A 253 -12.89 -0.69 37.67
C VAL A 253 -12.32 0.19 38.77
N PHE A 254 -12.08 1.46 38.49
CA PHE A 254 -11.55 2.40 39.49
C PHE A 254 -12.53 2.63 40.64
N ALA A 255 -13.83 2.76 40.35
CA ALA A 255 -14.86 2.91 41.37
C ALA A 255 -14.93 1.67 42.29
N ASN A 256 -14.99 0.46 41.72
CA ASN A 256 -15.11 -0.79 42.46
C ASN A 256 -13.85 -1.15 43.26
N LEU A 257 -12.68 -0.69 42.82
CA LEU A 257 -11.43 -0.84 43.57
C LEU A 257 -11.23 0.23 44.65
N ASN A 258 -12.16 1.18 44.77
CA ASN A 258 -12.10 2.34 45.65
C ASN A 258 -10.89 3.24 45.36
N ILE A 259 -10.56 3.43 44.07
CA ILE A 259 -9.55 4.38 43.64
C ILE A 259 -10.21 5.77 43.53
N PRO A 260 -9.74 6.78 44.27
CA PRO A 260 -10.32 8.12 44.24
C PRO A 260 -9.84 8.87 42.99
N ALA A 261 -10.63 8.86 41.92
CA ALA A 261 -10.21 9.43 40.64
C ALA A 261 -11.28 10.35 40.01
N TYR A 262 -10.77 11.34 39.28
CA TYR A 262 -11.49 12.10 38.27
C TYR A 262 -11.10 11.60 36.88
N PHE A 263 -12.08 11.50 35.98
CA PHE A 263 -11.86 11.17 34.58
C PHE A 263 -12.20 12.38 33.71
N LEU A 264 -11.31 12.65 32.75
CA LEU A 264 -11.35 13.85 31.93
C LEU A 264 -10.49 13.68 30.67
N ASN A 265 -10.68 14.53 29.66
CA ASN A 265 -10.07 14.34 28.35
C ASN A 265 -8.67 14.92 28.17
N GLN A 266 -7.92 14.29 27.26
CA GLN A 266 -6.72 14.79 26.56
C GLN A 266 -5.70 15.59 27.39
N PHE A 267 -4.81 14.86 28.06
CA PHE A 267 -3.63 15.42 28.74
C PHE A 267 -2.32 14.66 28.45
N ALA A 268 -2.42 13.37 28.11
CA ALA A 268 -1.27 12.47 28.06
C ALA A 268 -0.21 12.84 26.99
N SER A 269 -0.63 13.30 25.81
CA SER A 269 0.27 13.72 24.74
C SER A 269 1.14 14.92 25.14
N ASP A 270 0.55 15.94 25.75
CA ASP A 270 1.26 17.10 26.27
C ASP A 270 2.13 16.74 27.48
N ALA A 271 1.64 15.85 28.35
CA ALA A 271 2.39 15.37 29.48
C ALA A 271 3.67 14.64 29.06
N ALA A 272 3.61 13.85 27.97
CA ALA A 272 4.78 13.21 27.37
C ALA A 272 5.84 14.24 26.97
N THR A 273 5.43 15.28 26.23
CA THR A 273 6.32 16.32 25.70
C THR A 273 6.96 17.14 26.81
N ASN A 274 6.20 17.46 27.84
CA ASN A 274 6.64 18.31 28.95
C ASN A 274 7.29 17.53 30.09
N GLY A 275 7.46 16.21 29.97
CA GLY A 275 7.96 15.36 31.05
C GLY A 275 7.09 15.38 32.31
N THR A 276 5.80 15.73 32.17
CA THR A 276 4.86 15.85 33.28
C THR A 276 4.32 14.46 33.64
N PRO A 277 4.23 14.11 34.94
CA PRO A 277 3.47 12.96 35.41
C PRO A 277 2.07 12.87 34.80
N ALA A 278 1.69 11.70 34.29
CA ALA A 278 0.35 11.45 33.81
C ALA A 278 -0.06 10.00 34.04
N VAL A 279 -1.36 9.81 34.24
CA VAL A 279 -2.08 8.54 34.20
C VAL A 279 -3.19 8.69 33.18
N PHE A 280 -3.32 7.73 32.28
CA PHE A 280 -4.27 7.84 31.19
C PHE A 280 -4.70 6.47 30.68
N TYR A 281 -5.90 6.42 30.12
CA TYR A 281 -6.40 5.29 29.36
C TYR A 281 -5.91 5.39 27.91
N HIS A 282 -5.46 4.26 27.35
CA HIS A 282 -5.11 4.09 25.94
C HIS A 282 -5.18 2.61 25.53
N TYR A 283 -4.92 2.32 24.26
CA TYR A 283 -4.84 0.97 23.69
C TYR A 283 -3.53 0.74 22.90
N GLU A 284 -3.15 -0.52 22.78
CA GLU A 284 -2.01 -1.01 21.98
C GLU A 284 -2.47 -2.12 21.02
N PRO A 285 -1.81 -2.30 19.85
CA PRO A 285 -0.72 -1.49 19.31
C PRO A 285 -1.22 -0.17 18.70
N ASP A 286 -0.51 0.92 18.98
CA ASP A 286 -0.83 2.24 18.43
C ASP A 286 0.44 3.09 18.26
N LEU A 287 0.42 3.99 17.28
CA LEU A 287 1.52 4.90 16.98
C LEU A 287 1.97 5.69 18.22
N PHE A 288 1.05 6.03 19.11
CA PHE A 288 1.35 6.74 20.35
C PHE A 288 2.41 6.02 21.19
N HIS A 289 2.31 4.69 21.31
CA HIS A 289 3.23 3.86 22.11
C HIS A 289 4.55 3.61 21.39
N VAL A 290 4.52 3.45 20.07
CA VAL A 290 5.71 3.24 19.22
C VAL A 290 6.60 4.49 19.23
N THR A 291 6.02 5.67 19.01
CA THR A 291 6.75 6.96 19.00
C THR A 291 7.26 7.40 20.36
N ARG A 292 6.73 6.82 21.45
CA ARG A 292 7.06 7.16 22.85
C ARG A 292 7.61 5.97 23.63
N LYS A 293 8.32 5.08 22.93
CA LYS A 293 8.85 3.83 23.48
C LYS A 293 9.62 4.06 24.78
N GLY A 294 9.19 3.38 25.85
CA GLY A 294 9.85 3.41 27.15
C GLY A 294 9.49 4.58 28.07
N LEU A 295 8.65 5.53 27.64
CA LEU A 295 8.18 6.64 28.48
C LEU A 295 7.04 6.24 29.43
N PHE A 296 6.16 5.37 28.94
CA PHE A 296 4.99 4.90 29.66
C PHE A 296 5.07 3.42 29.97
N THR A 297 4.27 3.02 30.95
CA THR A 297 4.14 1.64 31.38
C THR A 297 2.70 1.42 31.83
N ARG A 298 2.20 0.22 31.57
CA ARG A 298 0.86 -0.17 31.97
C ARG A 298 0.75 -0.25 33.50
N VAL A 299 -0.37 0.21 34.03
CA VAL A 299 -0.76 0.05 35.43
C VAL A 299 -1.32 -1.36 35.61
N GLY A 300 -0.82 -2.10 36.59
CA GLY A 300 -1.34 -3.44 36.90
C GLY A 300 -2.58 -3.35 37.78
N LEU A 301 -3.77 -3.49 37.19
CA LEU A 301 -5.03 -3.66 37.91
C LEU A 301 -5.21 -5.16 38.27
N PRO A 302 -6.20 -5.54 39.10
CA PRO A 302 -6.44 -6.95 39.42
C PRO A 302 -6.53 -7.78 38.15
N ARG A 303 -5.85 -8.94 38.17
CA ARG A 303 -5.68 -9.79 36.99
C ARG A 303 -7.02 -10.02 36.30
N THR A 304 -7.01 -9.85 34.97
CA THR A 304 -8.13 -10.17 34.10
C THR A 304 -8.72 -11.54 34.40
N ASP A 305 -10.04 -11.58 34.52
CA ASP A 305 -10.85 -12.79 34.63
C ASP A 305 -12.00 -12.69 33.59
N PRO A 306 -12.01 -13.56 32.56
CA PRO A 306 -13.05 -13.53 31.52
C PRO A 306 -14.48 -13.60 32.05
N ALA A 307 -14.72 -14.30 33.17
CA ALA A 307 -16.04 -14.37 33.76
C ALA A 307 -16.50 -13.03 34.34
N ARG A 308 -15.56 -12.23 34.85
CA ARG A 308 -15.81 -10.90 35.42
C ARG A 308 -15.85 -9.81 34.37
N VAL A 309 -15.00 -9.90 33.34
CA VAL A 309 -15.04 -8.99 32.17
C VAL A 309 -16.41 -9.04 31.51
N LYS A 310 -17.03 -10.23 31.38
CA LYS A 310 -18.38 -10.41 30.82
C LYS A 310 -19.50 -9.74 31.64
N LEU A 311 -19.23 -9.34 32.87
CA LEU A 311 -20.22 -8.65 33.70
C LEU A 311 -20.23 -7.14 33.44
N ALA A 312 -19.27 -6.61 32.66
CA ALA A 312 -19.24 -5.20 32.32
C ALA A 312 -20.52 -4.81 31.56
N THR A 313 -21.21 -3.77 32.05
CA THR A 313 -22.45 -3.27 31.44
C THR A 313 -22.20 -2.25 30.33
N GLY A 314 -21.00 -1.67 30.27
CA GLY A 314 -20.67 -0.54 29.38
C GLY A 314 -21.15 0.82 29.92
N ASP A 315 -21.90 0.81 31.02
CA ASP A 315 -22.42 2.01 31.66
C ASP A 315 -21.52 2.48 32.82
N TYR A 316 -21.63 3.77 33.13
CA TYR A 316 -21.05 4.39 34.32
C TYR A 316 -21.82 5.67 34.69
N GLY A 317 -21.87 5.99 35.98
CA GLY A 317 -22.50 7.22 36.48
C GLY A 317 -24.03 7.19 36.44
N GLU A 318 -24.63 6.00 36.43
CA GLU A 318 -26.07 5.72 36.38
C GLU A 318 -26.82 6.40 37.53
N HIS A 319 -26.13 6.62 38.66
CA HIS A 319 -26.65 7.26 39.87
C HIS A 319 -26.23 8.72 40.02
N GLY A 320 -25.58 9.30 39.01
CA GLY A 320 -25.10 10.68 38.99
C GLY A 320 -23.65 10.85 39.46
N PHE A 321 -23.20 12.11 39.43
CA PHE A 321 -21.80 12.47 39.64
C PHE A 321 -21.25 12.06 41.01
N GLY A 322 -20.15 11.29 41.00
CA GLY A 322 -19.48 10.87 42.22
C GLY A 322 -20.24 9.83 43.04
N LYS A 323 -21.17 9.10 42.42
CA LYS A 323 -21.91 8.00 43.06
C LYS A 323 -21.34 6.65 42.65
N LYS A 324 -21.71 5.61 43.41
CA LYS A 324 -21.34 4.24 43.10
C LYS A 324 -22.01 3.81 41.79
N THR A 325 -21.31 3.04 40.97
CA THR A 325 -21.82 2.45 39.73
C THR A 325 -22.46 1.08 39.98
N ASP A 326 -23.40 0.69 39.12
CA ASP A 326 -23.95 -0.66 39.09
C ASP A 326 -23.13 -1.61 38.22
N ASN A 327 -22.23 -1.09 37.37
CA ASN A 327 -21.29 -1.87 36.57
C ASN A 327 -20.30 -2.60 37.51
N PRO A 328 -20.36 -3.95 37.61
CA PRO A 328 -19.67 -4.70 38.66
C PRO A 328 -18.21 -5.03 38.33
N VAL A 329 -17.69 -4.58 37.18
CA VAL A 329 -16.34 -4.91 36.72
C VAL A 329 -15.27 -4.22 37.58
N ASP A 330 -14.26 -4.99 37.99
CA ASP A 330 -13.16 -4.56 38.88
C ASP A 330 -11.82 -5.23 38.52
N VAL A 331 -11.76 -5.85 37.34
CA VAL A 331 -10.58 -6.52 36.81
C VAL A 331 -10.06 -5.80 35.58
N ASP A 332 -8.77 -5.98 35.32
CA ASP A 332 -8.10 -5.40 34.19
C ASP A 332 -8.62 -5.95 32.85
N TYR A 333 -8.52 -5.15 31.80
CA TYR A 333 -8.99 -5.50 30.46
C TYR A 333 -8.14 -6.63 29.85
N PRO A 334 -8.75 -7.64 29.21
CA PRO A 334 -8.01 -8.74 28.59
C PRO A 334 -7.16 -8.30 27.40
N SER A 335 -6.02 -8.95 27.22
CA SER A 335 -5.37 -8.98 25.90
C SER A 335 -6.20 -9.90 25.00
N LEU A 336 -6.60 -9.40 23.82
CA LEU A 336 -7.49 -10.09 22.90
C LEU A 336 -6.88 -10.18 21.51
N PRO A 337 -6.95 -11.34 20.83
CA PRO A 337 -6.57 -11.42 19.43
C PRO A 337 -7.57 -10.63 18.59
N LEU A 338 -7.08 -9.78 17.69
CA LEU A 338 -7.94 -9.08 16.75
C LEU A 338 -8.39 -10.02 15.64
N SER A 339 -9.67 -9.93 15.28
CA SER A 339 -10.29 -10.81 14.29
C SER A 339 -10.48 -10.10 12.95
N LYS A 340 -10.31 -10.86 11.88
CA LYS A 340 -10.65 -10.46 10.51
C LYS A 340 -12.08 -10.88 10.22
N PHE A 341 -12.84 -10.01 9.56
CA PHE A 341 -14.15 -10.34 9.04
C PHE A 341 -14.15 -10.15 7.54
N ALA A 342 -14.88 -11.02 6.84
CA ALA A 342 -15.05 -10.97 5.41
C ALA A 342 -16.48 -11.35 5.03
N ALA A 343 -16.96 -10.87 3.89
CA ALA A 343 -18.23 -11.29 3.35
C ALA A 343 -18.19 -12.78 2.95
N SER A 344 -19.28 -13.52 3.20
CA SER A 344 -19.38 -14.94 2.85
C SER A 344 -19.12 -15.23 1.37
N ILE A 345 -19.36 -14.25 0.48
CA ILE A 345 -19.12 -14.38 -0.95
C ILE A 345 -17.65 -14.57 -1.32
N VAL A 346 -16.71 -14.04 -0.52
CA VAL A 346 -15.27 -14.20 -0.79
C VAL A 346 -14.70 -15.48 -0.19
N LYS A 347 -15.49 -16.22 0.60
CA LYS A 347 -15.03 -17.40 1.34
C LYS A 347 -14.53 -18.51 0.42
N ASP A 348 -15.25 -18.74 -0.68
CA ASP A 348 -14.97 -19.82 -1.63
C ASP A 348 -14.16 -19.33 -2.84
N LEU A 349 -13.76 -18.05 -2.85
CA LEU A 349 -12.84 -17.50 -3.84
C LEU A 349 -11.39 -17.82 -3.48
N PRO A 350 -10.47 -17.87 -4.46
CA PRO A 350 -9.04 -18.12 -4.21
C PRO A 350 -8.43 -17.20 -3.13
N ILE A 351 -8.89 -15.94 -3.05
CA ILE A 351 -8.43 -14.96 -2.04
C ILE A 351 -8.82 -15.33 -0.60
N GLY A 352 -9.83 -16.18 -0.40
CA GLY A 352 -10.31 -16.59 0.92
C GLY A 352 -9.22 -17.29 1.75
N SER A 353 -8.29 -17.99 1.09
CA SER A 353 -7.14 -18.62 1.76
C SER A 353 -6.16 -17.59 2.29
N LEU A 354 -5.80 -16.57 1.48
CA LEU A 354 -4.98 -15.44 1.91
C LEU A 354 -5.62 -14.75 3.11
N PHE A 355 -6.93 -14.51 3.07
CA PHE A 355 -7.66 -13.90 4.19
C PHE A 355 -7.55 -14.74 5.45
N SER A 356 -7.63 -16.06 5.35
CA SER A 356 -7.51 -16.95 6.50
C SER A 356 -6.10 -17.00 7.10
N LYS A 357 -5.06 -16.99 6.25
CA LYS A 357 -3.67 -17.23 6.63
C LYS A 357 -2.87 -15.97 6.94
N LEU A 358 -3.27 -14.81 6.40
CA LEU A 358 -2.60 -13.54 6.68
C LEU A 358 -2.50 -13.36 8.20
N SER A 359 -1.27 -13.23 8.69
CA SER A 359 -1.02 -13.11 10.12
C SER A 359 0.22 -12.25 10.35
N LEU A 360 0.01 -11.06 10.90
CA LEU A 360 1.06 -10.14 11.31
C LEU A 360 1.35 -10.36 12.81
N SER A 361 2.61 -10.59 13.17
CA SER A 361 3.02 -10.67 14.57
C SER A 361 3.02 -9.30 15.27
N ASP A 362 3.12 -9.30 16.60
CA ASP A 362 3.29 -8.06 17.37
C ASP A 362 4.56 -7.29 16.94
N THR A 363 5.61 -7.98 16.48
CA THR A 363 6.81 -7.33 15.95
C THR A 363 6.52 -6.68 14.60
N ASP A 364 5.87 -7.41 13.69
CA ASP A 364 5.58 -6.92 12.32
C ASP A 364 4.75 -5.63 12.34
N ILE A 365 3.72 -5.59 13.20
CA ILE A 365 2.86 -4.41 13.30
C ILE A 365 3.57 -3.21 13.94
N ASN A 366 4.46 -3.45 14.90
CA ASN A 366 5.29 -2.39 15.48
C ASN A 366 6.33 -1.86 14.48
N ASP A 367 6.89 -2.72 13.64
CA ASP A 367 7.81 -2.34 12.56
C ASP A 367 7.07 -1.53 11.49
N LEU A 368 5.86 -1.95 11.09
CA LEU A 368 4.97 -1.19 10.20
C LEU A 368 4.66 0.22 10.76
N LEU A 369 4.29 0.32 12.04
CA LEU A 369 4.04 1.61 12.70
C LEU A 369 5.31 2.48 12.79
N THR A 370 6.48 1.86 12.96
CA THR A 370 7.76 2.56 13.00
C THR A 370 8.11 3.13 11.61
N GLU A 371 7.99 2.33 10.57
CA GLU A 371 8.19 2.77 9.17
C GLU A 371 7.19 3.85 8.78
N TYR A 372 5.92 3.71 9.20
CA TYR A 372 4.91 4.75 9.02
C TYR A 372 5.30 6.05 9.73
N SER A 373 5.79 5.99 10.97
CA SER A 373 6.26 7.19 11.69
C SER A 373 7.39 7.90 10.95
N ILE A 374 8.30 7.15 10.32
CA ILE A 374 9.38 7.70 9.51
C ILE A 374 8.82 8.33 8.24
N ALA A 375 7.86 7.67 7.58
CA ALA A 375 7.21 8.14 6.37
C ALA A 375 6.38 9.40 6.57
N MET A 376 5.60 9.45 7.63
CA MET A 376 4.81 10.63 7.98
C MET A 376 5.69 11.84 8.31
N SER A 377 6.94 11.63 8.74
CA SER A 377 7.88 12.72 9.04
C SER A 377 8.53 13.32 7.79
N ASP A 378 8.39 12.67 6.63
CA ASP A 378 8.92 13.12 5.36
C ASP A 378 7.87 13.93 4.58
N ALA A 379 8.05 15.25 4.54
CA ALA A 379 7.11 16.14 3.86
C ALA A 379 7.05 15.94 2.32
N ALA A 380 8.01 15.23 1.74
CA ALA A 380 8.00 14.88 0.32
C ALA A 380 7.23 13.58 0.05
N GLU A 381 6.83 12.83 1.08
CA GLU A 381 6.07 11.60 0.96
C GLU A 381 4.57 11.88 0.88
N PRO A 382 3.92 11.67 -0.28
CA PRO A 382 2.48 11.88 -0.39
C PRO A 382 1.66 10.77 0.29
N GLU A 383 2.19 9.53 0.39
CA GLU A 383 1.41 8.35 0.76
C GLU A 383 2.14 7.48 1.82
N PRO A 384 2.30 7.99 3.06
CA PRO A 384 3.14 7.36 4.08
C PRO A 384 2.67 5.97 4.53
N TYR A 385 1.36 5.71 4.56
CA TYR A 385 0.84 4.37 4.88
C TYR A 385 1.18 3.35 3.81
N PHE A 386 0.98 3.70 2.54
CA PHE A 386 1.29 2.82 1.42
C PHE A 386 2.78 2.50 1.37
N ARG A 387 3.64 3.51 1.54
CA ARG A 387 5.09 3.31 1.58
C ARG A 387 5.51 2.32 2.68
N ALA A 388 5.00 2.51 3.89
CA ALA A 388 5.32 1.62 5.01
C ALA A 388 4.86 0.18 4.74
N ALA A 389 3.62 -0.01 4.31
CA ALA A 389 3.09 -1.34 3.96
C ALA A 389 3.85 -2.00 2.81
N CYS A 390 4.13 -1.26 1.74
CA CYS A 390 4.85 -1.76 0.56
C CYS A 390 6.29 -2.18 0.89
N ASN A 391 7.01 -1.35 1.65
CA ASN A 391 8.36 -1.70 2.09
C ASN A 391 8.36 -2.96 2.96
N TRP A 392 7.39 -3.09 3.87
CA TRP A 392 7.25 -4.28 4.70
C TRP A 392 6.98 -5.52 3.84
N VAL A 393 6.02 -5.46 2.90
CA VAL A 393 5.74 -6.59 2.00
C VAL A 393 7.02 -6.97 1.24
N LYS A 394 7.74 -6.03 0.64
CA LYS A 394 8.98 -6.36 -0.09
C LYS A 394 10.07 -6.97 0.78
N ALA A 395 10.19 -6.53 2.03
CA ALA A 395 11.22 -7.01 2.94
C ALA A 395 10.90 -8.38 3.56
N ASN A 396 9.63 -8.80 3.58
CA ASN A 396 9.16 -9.94 4.36
C ASN A 396 8.60 -11.09 3.50
N TYR A 397 9.18 -11.30 2.32
CA TYR A 397 8.82 -12.39 1.39
C TYR A 397 8.67 -13.75 2.08
N ASP A 398 9.65 -14.11 2.91
CA ASP A 398 9.67 -15.39 3.63
C ASP A 398 8.50 -15.55 4.60
N ILE A 399 7.89 -14.46 5.06
CA ILE A 399 6.73 -14.49 5.97
C ILE A 399 5.45 -14.68 5.17
N TRP A 400 5.20 -13.85 4.16
CA TRP A 400 3.91 -13.84 3.48
C TRP A 400 3.79 -14.85 2.35
N SER A 401 4.90 -15.37 1.82
CA SER A 401 4.86 -16.45 0.82
C SER A 401 4.17 -17.70 1.35
N ASP A 402 4.29 -17.98 2.65
CA ASP A 402 3.57 -19.07 3.32
C ASP A 402 2.06 -18.80 3.53
N TRP A 403 1.61 -17.55 3.37
CA TRP A 403 0.18 -17.23 3.42
C TRP A 403 -0.54 -17.61 2.13
N LEU A 404 0.20 -17.77 1.04
CA LEU A 404 -0.36 -18.21 -0.22
C LEU A 404 -0.54 -19.72 -0.18
N ASP A 405 -1.65 -20.21 -0.75
CA ASP A 405 -1.73 -21.64 -1.01
C ASP A 405 -0.62 -22.01 -1.99
N ARG A 406 0.18 -22.99 -1.59
CA ARG A 406 1.06 -23.66 -2.54
C ARG A 406 0.16 -24.26 -3.60
N LEU A 407 0.25 -23.75 -4.82
CA LEU A 407 -0.27 -24.48 -5.97
C LEU A 407 0.22 -25.91 -5.84
N PRO A 408 -0.65 -26.92 -6.07
CA PRO A 408 -0.22 -28.31 -6.00
C PRO A 408 1.03 -28.42 -6.86
N LEU A 409 2.12 -28.86 -6.23
CA LEU A 409 3.36 -29.16 -6.93
C LEU A 409 2.96 -30.06 -8.09
N CYS A 410 3.41 -29.75 -9.31
CA CYS A 410 3.20 -30.62 -10.46
C CYS A 410 3.73 -32.02 -10.11
N THR A 411 2.85 -32.91 -9.68
CA THR A 411 3.17 -34.31 -9.44
C THR A 411 3.13 -34.98 -10.80
N PHE A 412 4.23 -35.65 -11.15
CA PHE A 412 4.36 -36.42 -12.38
C PHE A 412 3.15 -37.34 -12.62
N GLU A 413 2.57 -37.89 -11.55
CA GLU A 413 1.42 -38.79 -11.62
C GLU A 413 0.10 -38.12 -12.03
N ASP A 414 -0.12 -36.85 -11.70
CA ASP A 414 -1.41 -36.18 -11.89
C ASP A 414 -1.49 -35.40 -13.21
N HIS A 415 -0.34 -35.16 -13.87
CA HIS A 415 -0.23 -34.29 -15.05
C HIS A 415 0.27 -34.98 -16.34
N ILE A 416 0.39 -36.32 -16.35
CA ILE A 416 0.79 -37.08 -17.56
C ILE A 416 -0.36 -37.92 -18.09
N VAL A 417 -0.61 -37.78 -19.39
CA VAL A 417 -1.49 -38.66 -20.15
C VAL A 417 -0.66 -39.76 -20.79
N SER A 418 -0.90 -41.02 -20.40
CA SER A 418 -0.26 -42.18 -21.01
C SER A 418 -1.18 -42.82 -22.05
N HIS A 419 -0.62 -43.16 -23.21
CA HIS A 419 -1.33 -43.90 -24.26
C HIS A 419 -0.76 -45.32 -24.36
N VAL A 420 -1.63 -46.34 -24.22
CA VAL A 420 -1.24 -47.75 -24.32
C VAL A 420 -1.72 -48.32 -25.65
N THR A 421 -0.79 -48.43 -26.60
CA THR A 421 -1.07 -48.98 -27.93
C THR A 421 -1.32 -50.49 -27.85
N GLY A 422 -2.40 -50.98 -28.47
CA GLY A 422 -2.80 -52.40 -28.43
C GLY A 422 -3.88 -52.75 -27.39
N CYS A 423 -4.35 -51.75 -26.64
CA CYS A 423 -5.43 -51.88 -25.64
C CYS A 423 -6.68 -51.07 -26.03
N GLU A 424 -6.97 -50.96 -27.34
CA GLU A 424 -8.06 -50.15 -27.88
C GLU A 424 -9.44 -50.72 -27.51
N ASN A 425 -9.91 -50.35 -26.32
CA ASN A 425 -11.31 -50.12 -25.98
C ASN A 425 -11.35 -49.39 -24.62
N GLY A 426 -11.37 -48.05 -24.69
CA GLY A 426 -11.53 -47.19 -23.52
C GLY A 426 -10.53 -46.04 -23.51
N SER A 427 -10.69 -45.09 -24.45
CA SER A 427 -10.06 -43.79 -24.30
C SER A 427 -10.60 -43.13 -23.03
N THR A 428 -9.74 -42.99 -22.02
CA THR A 428 -10.01 -42.17 -20.85
C THR A 428 -10.05 -40.71 -21.30
N VAL A 429 -11.25 -40.25 -21.65
CA VAL A 429 -11.59 -38.83 -21.69
C VAL A 429 -11.42 -38.28 -20.29
N ARG A 430 -10.68 -37.18 -20.10
CA ARG A 430 -11.19 -36.05 -19.30
C ARG A 430 -10.39 -34.75 -19.31
N ASN A 431 -11.21 -33.71 -19.43
CA ASN A 431 -11.20 -32.40 -18.79
C ASN A 431 -9.99 -31.47 -19.01
N THR A 432 -10.14 -30.59 -20.00
CA THR A 432 -9.26 -29.46 -20.34
C THR A 432 -9.36 -28.28 -19.35
N SER A 433 -9.77 -28.52 -18.10
CA SER A 433 -10.05 -27.46 -17.11
C SER A 433 -9.14 -27.48 -15.88
N LEU A 434 -8.01 -28.20 -15.93
CA LEU A 434 -7.02 -28.17 -14.86
C LEU A 434 -5.92 -27.17 -15.23
N PRO A 435 -5.72 -26.09 -14.46
CA PRO A 435 -4.74 -25.05 -14.73
C PRO A 435 -3.39 -25.49 -14.15
N TYR A 436 -2.76 -26.50 -14.75
CA TYR A 436 -1.44 -26.96 -14.31
C TYR A 436 -0.61 -27.28 -15.53
N ASN A 437 -0.04 -26.23 -16.10
CA ASN A 437 0.92 -26.34 -17.17
C ASN A 437 2.28 -26.65 -16.51
N CYS A 438 2.77 -27.88 -16.66
CA CYS A 438 4.20 -28.16 -16.50
C CYS A 438 4.94 -27.52 -17.68
N ASP A 439 4.98 -26.18 -17.75
CA ASP A 439 5.44 -25.43 -18.93
C ASP A 439 6.95 -25.52 -19.18
N GLY A 440 7.71 -26.18 -18.31
CA GLY A 440 9.08 -26.60 -18.63
C GLY A 440 9.15 -27.66 -19.74
N GLY A 441 8.02 -28.35 -20.00
CA GLY A 441 7.92 -29.40 -21.00
C GLY A 441 8.90 -30.56 -20.76
N VAL A 442 8.75 -31.62 -21.55
CA VAL A 442 9.84 -32.59 -21.75
C VAL A 442 10.38 -32.28 -23.14
N ALA A 443 11.63 -31.83 -23.25
CA ALA A 443 12.25 -31.51 -24.55
C ALA A 443 12.22 -32.70 -25.54
N ALA A 444 12.13 -33.92 -25.00
CA ALA A 444 11.81 -35.14 -25.73
C ALA A 444 10.94 -36.06 -24.87
N LEU A 445 9.91 -36.67 -25.46
CA LEU A 445 9.13 -37.71 -24.78
C LEU A 445 10.04 -38.91 -24.47
N PRO A 446 9.88 -39.58 -23.31
CA PRO A 446 10.58 -40.84 -23.02
C PRO A 446 10.31 -41.88 -24.12
N ALA A 447 11.28 -42.77 -24.35
CA ALA A 447 11.11 -43.86 -25.31
C ALA A 447 9.90 -44.74 -24.95
N THR A 448 9.18 -45.22 -25.96
CA THR A 448 8.04 -46.12 -25.76
C THR A 448 8.48 -47.39 -25.02
N ILE A 449 7.84 -47.66 -23.88
CA ILE A 449 8.12 -48.87 -23.08
C ILE A 449 7.34 -50.03 -23.69
N ALA A 450 8.05 -51.05 -24.17
CA ALA A 450 7.44 -52.31 -24.58
C ALA A 450 7.29 -53.25 -23.36
N THR A 451 6.10 -53.80 -23.16
CA THR A 451 5.82 -54.70 -22.04
C THR A 451 4.94 -55.87 -22.47
N SER A 452 5.09 -57.02 -21.83
CA SER A 452 4.27 -58.23 -22.04
C SER A 452 3.05 -58.30 -21.11
N ARG A 453 2.78 -57.24 -20.35
CA ARG A 453 1.66 -57.17 -19.40
C ARG A 453 0.33 -56.94 -20.11
N SER A 454 -0.76 -57.44 -19.52
CA SER A 454 -2.11 -57.24 -20.05
C SER A 454 -2.61 -55.81 -19.80
N CYS A 455 -3.55 -55.35 -20.62
CA CYS A 455 -4.19 -54.03 -20.47
C CYS A 455 -4.78 -53.81 -19.07
N GLN A 456 -5.41 -54.84 -18.50
CA GLN A 456 -5.97 -54.80 -17.15
C GLN A 456 -4.88 -54.59 -16.10
N TRP A 457 -3.75 -55.29 -16.22
CA TRP A 457 -2.64 -55.12 -15.29
C TRP A 457 -2.04 -53.71 -15.36
N ILE A 458 -1.91 -53.15 -16.57
CA ILE A 458 -1.40 -51.79 -16.78
C ILE A 458 -2.35 -50.77 -16.14
N SER A 459 -3.67 -50.92 -16.30
CA SER A 459 -4.66 -50.05 -15.66
C SER A 459 -4.61 -50.12 -14.13
N ASP A 460 -4.55 -51.32 -13.57
CA ASP A 460 -4.63 -51.54 -12.11
C ASP A 460 -3.33 -51.21 -11.36
N ASN A 461 -2.20 -51.07 -12.07
CA ASN A 461 -0.87 -50.90 -11.47
C ASN A 461 -0.15 -49.63 -11.97
N SER A 462 -0.90 -48.55 -12.24
CA SER A 462 -0.38 -47.26 -12.73
C SER A 462 0.83 -46.75 -11.94
N ARG A 463 0.77 -46.79 -10.61
CA ARG A 463 1.87 -46.37 -9.73
C ARG A 463 3.14 -47.22 -9.87
N VAL A 464 3.02 -48.48 -10.24
CA VAL A 464 4.17 -49.41 -10.33
C VAL A 464 4.96 -49.15 -11.60
N TRP A 465 4.27 -48.99 -12.74
CA TRP A 465 4.96 -48.77 -14.01
C TRP A 465 5.28 -47.30 -14.28
N ALA A 466 4.59 -46.33 -13.66
CA ALA A 466 4.99 -44.92 -13.72
C ALA A 466 6.42 -44.70 -13.18
N GLY A 467 6.84 -45.53 -12.21
CA GLY A 467 8.21 -45.55 -11.70
C GLY A 467 9.26 -46.12 -12.64
N TRP A 468 8.87 -46.70 -13.79
CA TRP A 468 9.80 -47.17 -14.84
C TRP A 468 10.18 -46.06 -15.82
N ILE A 469 9.60 -44.87 -15.68
CA ILE A 469 9.92 -43.71 -16.51
C ILE A 469 11.11 -42.99 -15.87
N ASP A 470 12.30 -43.26 -16.41
CA ASP A 470 13.57 -42.75 -15.85
C ASP A 470 13.76 -41.24 -16.05
N MET A 471 13.07 -40.63 -17.03
CA MET A 471 13.17 -39.22 -17.35
C MET A 471 11.87 -38.49 -16.96
N LYS A 472 11.89 -37.82 -15.82
CA LYS A 472 10.80 -36.96 -15.33
C LYS A 472 11.01 -35.52 -15.85
N PRO A 473 9.94 -34.76 -16.13
CA PRO A 473 10.05 -33.34 -16.46
C PRO A 473 10.68 -32.59 -15.29
N GLU A 474 11.55 -31.63 -15.60
CA GLU A 474 11.99 -30.64 -14.63
C GLU A 474 10.80 -29.72 -14.34
N CYS A 475 10.38 -29.67 -13.08
CA CYS A 475 9.36 -28.72 -12.64
C CYS A 475 10.06 -27.41 -12.34
N ASP A 476 9.73 -26.37 -13.10
CA ASP A 476 10.24 -25.02 -12.86
C ASP A 476 9.60 -24.44 -11.59
N SER A 477 10.42 -24.17 -10.57
CA SER A 477 9.95 -23.57 -9.32
C SER A 477 9.85 -22.04 -9.37
N THR A 478 10.29 -21.39 -10.46
CA THR A 478 10.23 -19.93 -10.61
C THR A 478 8.79 -19.40 -10.63
N PHE A 479 7.79 -20.26 -10.88
CA PHE A 479 6.37 -19.89 -10.72
C PHE A 479 6.05 -19.44 -9.27
N TYR A 480 6.80 -19.92 -8.29
CA TYR A 480 6.62 -19.51 -6.90
C TYR A 480 7.36 -18.24 -6.53
N ASP A 481 8.16 -17.63 -7.42
CA ASP A 481 8.88 -16.38 -7.15
C ASP A 481 7.98 -15.18 -7.47
N TYR A 482 7.26 -14.70 -6.46
CA TYR A 482 6.43 -13.50 -6.59
C TYR A 482 7.31 -12.24 -6.46
N ASN A 483 7.20 -11.33 -7.43
CA ASN A 483 7.88 -10.04 -7.38
C ASN A 483 6.87 -8.91 -7.16
N VAL A 484 7.12 -8.08 -6.15
CA VAL A 484 6.31 -6.89 -5.86
C VAL A 484 6.99 -5.68 -6.48
N SER A 485 6.20 -4.84 -7.16
CA SER A 485 6.70 -3.66 -7.87
C SER A 485 7.49 -2.69 -6.97
N GLN A 486 8.16 -1.70 -7.58
CA GLN A 486 8.80 -0.64 -6.80
C GLN A 486 7.75 0.13 -6.00
N CYS A 487 8.08 0.46 -4.75
CA CYS A 487 7.24 1.24 -3.85
C CYS A 487 7.36 2.74 -4.16
N ASP A 488 7.15 3.13 -5.42
CA ASP A 488 7.16 4.52 -5.83
C ASP A 488 5.78 4.95 -6.34
N SER A 489 5.45 6.24 -6.18
CA SER A 489 4.19 6.86 -6.59
C SER A 489 4.14 7.19 -8.09
N THR A 490 5.10 6.70 -8.88
CA THR A 490 5.38 7.11 -10.25
C THR A 490 5.81 5.94 -11.13
N ALA A 491 4.87 5.02 -11.37
CA ALA A 491 4.91 3.99 -12.41
C ALA A 491 4.99 4.60 -13.84
N HIS A 492 6.09 5.26 -14.19
CA HIS A 492 6.27 5.98 -15.46
C HIS A 492 7.38 5.42 -16.37
N ARG A 493 7.95 4.24 -16.08
CA ARG A 493 9.07 3.68 -16.88
C ARG A 493 8.67 2.68 -17.98
N THR A 494 7.39 2.45 -18.24
CA THR A 494 6.94 1.44 -19.25
C THR A 494 7.02 1.93 -20.70
N MET A 495 6.85 3.23 -20.96
CA MET A 495 6.81 3.78 -22.33
C MET A 495 8.15 3.67 -23.08
N LEU A 496 9.27 3.84 -22.37
CA LEU A 496 10.60 3.79 -22.99
C LEU A 496 11.00 2.36 -23.39
N ALA A 497 10.56 1.37 -22.60
CA ALA A 497 10.76 -0.04 -22.88
C ALA A 497 9.98 -0.50 -24.14
N ILE A 498 8.73 -0.07 -24.31
CA ILE A 498 7.89 -0.44 -25.47
C ILE A 498 8.53 0.02 -26.80
N PHE A 499 9.02 1.25 -26.87
CA PHE A 499 9.66 1.75 -28.10
C PHE A 499 10.96 1.01 -28.41
N TYR A 500 11.75 0.68 -27.38
CA TYR A 500 12.99 -0.07 -27.54
C TYR A 500 12.74 -1.52 -27.97
N VAL A 501 11.73 -2.19 -27.41
CA VAL A 501 11.31 -3.54 -27.81
C VAL A 501 10.81 -3.56 -29.26
N GLY A 502 10.05 -2.55 -29.68
CA GLY A 502 9.61 -2.41 -31.06
C GLY A 502 10.78 -2.38 -32.05
N ASP A 503 11.87 -1.68 -31.73
CA ASP A 503 13.07 -1.65 -32.56
C ASP A 503 13.75 -3.02 -32.64
N ILE A 504 13.89 -3.72 -31.51
CA ILE A 504 14.49 -5.05 -31.45
C ILE A 504 13.72 -6.03 -32.35
N VAL A 505 12.39 -6.03 -32.26
CA VAL A 505 11.55 -6.93 -33.06
C VAL A 505 11.74 -6.68 -34.56
N ILE A 506 11.81 -5.42 -35.00
CA ILE A 506 12.02 -5.12 -36.41
C ILE A 506 13.42 -5.55 -36.86
N PHE A 507 14.47 -5.32 -36.05
CA PHE A 507 15.83 -5.75 -36.39
C PHE A 507 15.98 -7.28 -36.42
N VAL A 508 15.42 -7.99 -35.44
CA VAL A 508 15.48 -9.45 -35.39
C VAL A 508 14.66 -10.05 -36.52
N GLY A 509 13.45 -9.55 -36.76
CA GLY A 509 12.62 -10.01 -37.88
C GLY A 509 13.28 -9.78 -39.24
N TRP A 510 13.95 -8.64 -39.41
CA TRP A 510 14.73 -8.36 -40.62
C TRP A 510 15.91 -9.33 -40.75
N TYR A 511 16.79 -9.40 -39.75
CA TYR A 511 18.01 -10.21 -39.85
C TYR A 511 17.75 -11.72 -39.88
N ALA A 512 16.61 -12.17 -39.35
CA ALA A 512 16.18 -13.57 -39.46
C ALA A 512 15.61 -13.90 -40.85
N ALA A 513 14.88 -12.98 -41.46
CA ALA A 513 14.25 -13.20 -42.77
C ALA A 513 15.21 -12.96 -43.94
N ASP A 514 16.10 -11.97 -43.81
CA ASP A 514 16.94 -11.45 -44.89
C ASP A 514 18.18 -10.75 -44.32
N PHE A 515 19.20 -11.55 -43.97
CA PHE A 515 20.45 -11.03 -43.43
C PHE A 515 21.25 -10.31 -44.53
N PRO A 516 21.75 -9.07 -44.29
CA PRO A 516 22.44 -8.30 -45.32
C PRO A 516 23.82 -8.91 -45.64
N GLU A 517 23.93 -9.50 -46.83
CA GLU A 517 25.16 -10.14 -47.32
C GLU A 517 25.99 -9.17 -48.19
N PRO A 518 27.32 -9.37 -48.26
CA PRO A 518 28.19 -8.56 -49.11
C PRO A 518 27.88 -8.83 -50.59
N THR A 519 27.39 -7.82 -51.29
CA THR A 519 27.16 -7.83 -52.73
C THR A 519 28.30 -7.10 -53.43
N VAL A 520 28.92 -7.76 -54.41
CA VAL A 520 29.97 -7.18 -55.25
C VAL A 520 29.34 -6.65 -56.53
N THR A 521 29.47 -5.36 -56.78
CA THR A 521 29.04 -4.70 -58.02
C THR A 521 30.25 -4.16 -58.74
N THR A 522 30.51 -4.65 -59.95
CA THR A 522 31.59 -4.17 -60.80
C THR A 522 31.14 -2.90 -61.52
N GLU A 523 31.76 -1.77 -61.21
CA GLU A 523 31.47 -0.46 -61.81
C GLU A 523 32.71 0.04 -62.59
N GLU A 524 32.51 0.84 -63.64
CA GLU A 524 33.62 1.50 -64.32
C GLU A 524 34.28 2.52 -63.38
N ALA A 525 35.61 2.46 -63.26
CA ALA A 525 36.34 3.32 -62.35
C ALA A 525 36.25 4.80 -62.78
N SER A 526 35.82 5.67 -61.87
CA SER A 526 35.69 7.11 -62.15
C SER A 526 37.05 7.84 -62.31
N GLU A 527 38.15 7.23 -61.86
CA GLU A 527 39.48 7.85 -61.78
C GLU A 527 40.50 7.26 -62.77
N PHE A 528 40.26 6.09 -63.35
CA PHE A 528 41.15 5.47 -64.33
C PHE A 528 40.36 4.58 -65.31
N ARG A 529 40.95 4.24 -66.46
CA ARG A 529 40.32 3.30 -67.41
C ARG A 529 40.44 1.87 -66.89
N GLY A 530 39.34 1.32 -66.38
CA GLY A 530 39.24 -0.05 -65.88
C GLY A 530 37.94 -0.27 -65.10
N GLU A 531 37.71 -1.50 -64.67
CA GLU A 531 36.58 -1.87 -63.81
C GLU A 531 37.06 -1.99 -62.35
N VAL A 532 36.24 -1.54 -61.39
CA VAL A 532 36.47 -1.66 -59.95
C VAL A 532 35.31 -2.40 -59.31
N ASP A 533 35.63 -3.39 -58.50
CA ASP A 533 34.66 -4.10 -57.69
C ASP A 533 34.30 -3.29 -56.44
N ARG A 534 33.05 -2.83 -56.38
CA ARG A 534 32.47 -2.17 -55.20
C ARG A 534 31.75 -3.20 -54.34
N ILE A 535 32.18 -3.34 -53.10
CA ILE A 535 31.53 -4.23 -52.12
C ILE A 535 30.59 -3.38 -51.27
N SER A 536 29.31 -3.77 -51.23
CA SER A 536 28.30 -3.14 -50.37
C SER A 536 27.41 -4.20 -49.71
N CYS A 537 26.97 -3.95 -48.48
CA CYS A 537 26.05 -4.87 -47.81
C CYS A 537 24.62 -4.51 -48.21
N CYS A 538 23.92 -5.43 -48.85
CA CYS A 538 22.55 -5.25 -49.30
C CYS A 538 21.66 -6.37 -48.77
N SER A 539 20.43 -6.00 -48.42
CA SER A 539 19.34 -6.94 -48.19
C SER A 539 18.70 -7.30 -49.52
N SER A 540 18.15 -8.51 -49.69
CA SER A 540 17.43 -8.88 -50.90
C SER A 540 16.16 -8.03 -51.14
N SER A 541 15.57 -7.49 -50.06
CA SER A 541 14.35 -6.68 -50.12
C SER A 541 14.49 -5.30 -49.46
N PHE A 542 14.12 -4.23 -50.19
CA PHE A 542 14.05 -2.86 -49.65
C PHE A 542 12.95 -2.66 -48.59
N ILE A 543 11.99 -3.60 -48.51
CA ILE A 543 10.80 -3.51 -47.65
C ILE A 543 11.17 -3.35 -46.17
N PHE A 544 12.18 -4.06 -45.68
CA PHE A 544 12.59 -3.98 -44.27
C PHE A 544 13.22 -2.64 -43.91
N THR A 545 14.07 -2.09 -44.79
CA THR A 545 14.63 -0.76 -44.63
C THR A 545 13.54 0.32 -44.70
N ALA A 546 12.55 0.17 -45.58
CA ALA A 546 11.41 1.08 -45.66
C ALA A 546 10.53 1.05 -44.40
N LEU A 547 10.25 -0.14 -43.84
CA LEU A 547 9.49 -0.30 -42.60
C LEU A 547 10.20 0.33 -41.40
N LEU A 548 11.51 0.16 -41.29
CA LEU A 548 12.32 0.82 -40.26
C LEU A 548 12.25 2.34 -40.37
N ILE A 549 12.45 2.88 -41.57
CA ILE A 549 12.37 4.33 -41.81
C ILE A 549 10.97 4.86 -41.47
N PHE A 550 9.93 4.12 -41.84
CA PHE A 550 8.54 4.47 -41.55
C PHE A 550 8.23 4.47 -40.04
N TRP A 551 8.65 3.42 -39.32
CA TRP A 551 8.49 3.34 -37.86
C TRP A 551 9.21 4.49 -37.14
N LYS A 552 10.46 4.77 -37.54
CA LYS A 552 11.22 5.90 -36.99
C LYS A 552 10.59 7.24 -37.32
N LEU A 553 9.99 7.39 -38.50
CA LEU A 553 9.25 8.61 -38.87
C LEU A 553 8.03 8.81 -37.97
N ILE A 554 7.24 7.76 -37.68
CA ILE A 554 6.11 7.85 -36.77
C ILE A 554 6.56 8.29 -35.37
N LEU A 555 7.61 7.67 -34.82
CA LEU A 555 8.14 8.05 -33.51
C LEU A 555 8.61 9.50 -33.46
N LEU A 556 9.26 9.96 -34.55
CA LEU A 556 9.74 11.34 -34.66
C LEU A 556 8.56 12.33 -34.74
N VAL A 557 7.54 12.04 -35.55
CA VAL A 557 6.33 12.88 -35.67
C VAL A 557 5.55 12.92 -34.35
N LEU A 558 5.39 11.77 -33.69
CA LEU A 558 4.76 11.68 -32.37
C LEU A 558 5.54 12.50 -31.33
N GLY A 559 6.87 12.40 -31.34
CA GLY A 559 7.75 13.18 -30.49
C GLY A 559 7.63 14.69 -30.72
N LEU A 560 7.58 15.13 -31.99
CA LEU A 560 7.33 16.53 -32.35
C LEU A 560 5.94 17.00 -31.92
N TYR A 561 4.92 16.18 -32.13
CA TYR A 561 3.53 16.48 -31.77
C TYR A 561 3.37 16.65 -30.26
N LEU A 562 3.89 15.69 -29.47
CA LEU A 562 3.87 15.75 -28.02
C LEU A 562 4.68 16.95 -27.52
N SER A 563 5.86 17.20 -28.09
CA SER A 563 6.69 18.36 -27.77
C SER A 563 5.96 19.69 -28.03
N PHE A 564 5.16 19.77 -29.09
CA PHE A 564 4.34 20.94 -29.40
C PHE A 564 3.19 21.14 -28.41
N LEU A 565 2.53 20.07 -27.97
CA LEU A 565 1.44 20.13 -26.99
C LEU A 565 1.93 20.62 -25.61
N ILE A 566 3.13 20.21 -25.20
CA ILE A 566 3.67 20.51 -23.86
C ILE A 566 4.45 21.84 -23.79
N ARG A 567 4.64 22.55 -24.91
CA ARG A 567 5.53 23.73 -24.99
C ARG A 567 5.14 24.92 -24.09
N ASN A 568 3.88 24.98 -23.66
CA ASN A 568 3.33 26.06 -22.84
C ASN A 568 2.87 25.59 -21.45
N VAL A 569 3.24 24.37 -21.04
CA VAL A 569 2.89 23.80 -19.74
C VAL A 569 3.82 24.36 -18.65
N SER A 570 3.31 24.42 -17.42
CA SER A 570 3.93 25.10 -16.29
C SER A 570 5.33 24.58 -15.88
N VAL A 571 5.93 25.36 -15.00
CA VAL A 571 7.34 25.47 -14.56
C VAL A 571 8.07 24.17 -14.19
N ASP A 572 7.38 23.04 -14.04
CA ASP A 572 7.99 21.73 -13.74
C ASP A 572 8.61 21.06 -14.98
N PHE A 573 8.26 21.51 -16.20
CA PHE A 573 8.83 21.04 -17.47
C PHE A 573 9.66 22.12 -18.19
N GLN A 574 10.51 22.86 -17.46
CA GLN A 574 11.45 23.83 -18.03
C GLN A 574 12.43 23.22 -19.06
N GLU A 575 12.55 21.90 -19.11
CA GLU A 575 13.37 21.17 -20.10
C GLU A 575 12.66 20.98 -21.45
N SER A 576 11.34 21.19 -21.52
CA SER A 576 10.53 20.92 -22.72
C SER A 576 10.93 21.70 -23.99
N PRO A 577 11.35 22.99 -23.94
CA PRO A 577 11.80 23.70 -25.14
C PRO A 577 13.14 23.18 -25.67
N TRP A 578 14.01 22.71 -24.76
CA TRP A 578 15.32 22.13 -25.11
C TRP A 578 15.17 20.73 -25.70
N ILE A 579 14.26 19.93 -25.14
CA ILE A 579 13.84 18.65 -25.70
C ILE A 579 13.25 18.85 -27.10
N SER A 580 12.42 19.88 -27.28
CA SER A 580 11.89 20.26 -28.60
C SER A 580 13.01 20.59 -29.60
N GLY A 581 13.98 21.40 -29.17
CA GLY A 581 15.15 21.75 -29.98
C GLY A 581 15.96 20.52 -30.40
N SER A 582 16.16 19.55 -29.50
CA SER A 582 16.87 18.30 -29.80
C SER A 582 16.14 17.44 -30.82
N VAL A 583 14.80 17.34 -30.75
CA VAL A 583 14.02 16.59 -31.76
C VAL A 583 14.13 17.24 -33.14
N VAL A 584 14.16 18.57 -33.21
CA VAL A 584 14.38 19.31 -34.48
C VAL A 584 15.78 19.06 -35.05
N VAL A 585 16.82 19.01 -34.21
CA VAL A 585 18.18 18.66 -34.67
C VAL A 585 18.23 17.26 -35.27
N VAL A 586 17.57 16.28 -34.65
CA VAL A 586 17.46 14.92 -35.19
C VAL A 586 16.72 14.92 -36.53
N LEU A 587 15.60 15.64 -36.65
CA LEU A 587 14.86 15.76 -37.91
C LEU A 587 15.74 16.33 -39.04
N VAL A 588 16.44 17.43 -38.79
CA VAL A 588 17.32 18.07 -39.78
C VAL A 588 18.47 17.13 -40.17
N GLY A 589 19.08 16.45 -39.19
CA GLY A 589 20.12 15.45 -39.45
C GLY A 589 19.63 14.32 -40.36
N CYS A 590 18.43 13.79 -40.09
CA CYS A 590 17.79 12.77 -40.94
C CYS A 590 17.49 13.29 -42.35
N LEU A 591 16.99 14.52 -42.48
CA LEU A 591 16.69 15.15 -43.78
C LEU A 591 17.95 15.47 -44.60
N LEU A 592 19.12 15.60 -43.96
CA LEU A 592 20.39 15.76 -44.66
C LEU A 592 21.01 14.41 -45.05
N ILE A 593 20.99 13.44 -44.13
CA ILE A 593 21.64 12.15 -44.34
C ILE A 593 20.85 11.30 -45.35
N MET A 594 19.52 11.15 -45.20
CA MET A 594 18.76 10.22 -46.03
C MET A 594 18.82 10.54 -47.54
N PRO A 595 18.61 11.78 -48.01
CA PRO A 595 18.73 12.09 -49.43
C PRO A 595 20.14 11.86 -49.97
N MET A 596 21.17 12.15 -49.16
CA MET A 596 22.55 11.92 -49.55
C MET A 596 22.90 10.43 -49.60
N SER A 597 22.28 9.60 -48.77
CA SER A 597 22.45 8.14 -48.77
C SER A 597 21.77 7.45 -49.95
N TYR A 598 20.62 7.96 -50.43
CA TYR A 598 19.80 7.27 -51.43
C TYR A 598 19.74 7.95 -52.81
N LEU A 599 20.01 9.26 -52.92
CA LEU A 599 19.86 10.01 -54.17
C LEU A 599 21.19 10.45 -54.79
N VAL A 600 22.29 10.42 -54.02
CA VAL A 600 23.58 10.94 -54.48
C VAL A 600 24.64 9.84 -54.43
N GLN A 601 25.20 9.51 -55.59
CA GLN A 601 26.33 8.59 -55.68
C GLN A 601 27.63 9.33 -55.37
N MET A 602 28.30 8.93 -54.28
CA MET A 602 29.60 9.49 -53.87
C MET A 602 30.65 8.37 -53.68
N PRO A 603 31.95 8.72 -53.79
CA PRO A 603 33.04 7.84 -53.35
C PRO A 603 32.86 7.46 -51.88
N ALA A 604 33.19 6.21 -51.53
CA ALA A 604 32.95 5.67 -50.19
C ALA A 604 33.61 6.49 -49.06
N ALA A 605 34.83 6.99 -49.30
CA ALA A 605 35.54 7.85 -48.35
C ALA A 605 34.82 9.18 -48.10
N THR A 606 34.33 9.82 -49.17
CA THR A 606 33.59 11.09 -49.09
C THR A 606 32.26 10.91 -48.35
N TYR A 607 31.53 9.83 -48.65
CA TYR A 607 30.30 9.49 -47.98
C TYR A 607 30.51 9.22 -46.48
N TYR A 608 31.54 8.44 -46.13
CA TYR A 608 31.87 8.15 -44.73
C TYR A 608 32.20 9.41 -43.94
N VAL A 609 33.03 10.31 -44.50
CA VAL A 609 33.39 11.57 -43.85
C VAL A 609 32.15 12.45 -43.66
N PHE A 610 31.29 12.57 -44.68
CA PHE A 610 30.05 13.33 -44.59
C PHE A 610 29.09 12.78 -43.51
N LEU A 611 28.88 11.46 -43.49
CA LEU A 611 28.04 10.78 -42.51
C LEU A 611 28.57 10.98 -41.08
N ALA A 612 29.86 10.72 -40.87
CA ALA A 612 30.51 10.84 -39.57
C ALA A 612 30.45 12.29 -39.04
N CYS A 613 30.77 13.28 -39.88
CA CYS A 613 30.69 14.69 -39.50
C CYS A 613 29.26 15.12 -39.14
N THR A 614 28.27 14.71 -39.94
CA THR A 614 26.87 15.07 -39.68
C THR A 614 26.36 14.45 -38.38
N LEU A 615 26.66 13.18 -38.12
CA LEU A 615 26.30 12.50 -36.86
C LEU A 615 26.99 13.13 -35.64
N LEU A 616 28.28 13.45 -35.74
CA LEU A 616 29.01 14.11 -34.67
C LEU A 616 28.45 15.51 -34.35
N ILE A 617 28.12 16.30 -35.37
CA ILE A 617 27.53 17.63 -35.17
C ILE A 617 26.15 17.49 -34.51
N CYS A 618 25.30 16.56 -34.98
CA CYS A 618 23.98 16.33 -34.39
C CYS A 618 24.08 15.91 -32.92
N THR A 619 24.98 14.97 -32.58
CA THR A 619 25.15 14.51 -31.20
C THR A 619 25.69 15.61 -30.30
N VAL A 620 26.67 16.38 -30.74
CA VAL A 620 27.21 17.52 -29.97
C VAL A 620 26.13 18.59 -29.74
N LEU A 621 25.32 18.91 -30.74
CA LEU A 621 24.21 19.86 -30.60
C LEU A 621 23.13 19.36 -29.64
N ILE A 622 22.74 18.08 -29.71
CA ILE A 622 21.76 17.48 -28.80
C ILE A 622 22.27 17.50 -27.36
N MET A 623 23.51 17.04 -27.14
CA MET A 623 24.15 17.08 -25.82
C MET A 623 24.28 18.51 -25.30
N GLY A 624 24.63 19.46 -26.17
CA GLY A 624 24.66 20.88 -25.86
C GLY A 624 23.30 21.39 -25.40
N LEU A 625 22.24 21.19 -26.18
CA LEU A 625 20.88 21.64 -25.84
C LEU A 625 20.37 21.06 -24.53
N MET A 626 20.70 19.80 -24.21
CA MET A 626 20.24 19.13 -22.99
C MET A 626 21.08 19.47 -21.74
N LEU A 627 22.39 19.65 -21.88
CA LEU A 627 23.31 19.84 -20.74
C LEU A 627 23.62 21.30 -20.43
N VAL A 628 23.70 22.18 -21.43
CA VAL A 628 24.03 23.60 -21.25
C VAL A 628 23.08 24.28 -20.27
N PRO A 629 21.73 24.18 -20.39
CA PRO A 629 20.82 24.84 -19.45
C PRO A 629 21.02 24.39 -18.00
N LYS A 630 21.38 23.10 -17.81
CA LYS A 630 21.62 22.51 -16.48
C LYS A 630 22.90 23.05 -15.83
N ILE A 631 23.90 23.39 -16.64
CA ILE A 631 25.19 23.91 -16.17
C ILE A 631 25.14 25.42 -15.88
N PHE A 632 24.30 26.18 -16.58
CA PHE A 632 24.18 27.64 -16.39
C PHE A 632 23.17 28.05 -15.30
N ARG A 633 22.17 27.20 -14.98
CA ARG A 633 21.17 27.46 -13.92
C ARG A 633 21.78 27.75 -12.53
N PRO A 634 22.85 27.05 -12.06
CA PRO A 634 23.51 27.40 -10.81
C PRO A 634 24.24 28.76 -10.84
N LYS A 635 24.72 29.20 -12.02
CA LYS A 635 25.48 30.45 -12.18
C LYS A 635 24.59 31.69 -12.14
N GLU A 636 23.37 31.61 -12.66
CA GLU A 636 22.38 32.70 -12.53
C GLU A 636 21.94 32.89 -11.08
N VAL A 637 21.73 31.80 -10.33
CA VAL A 637 21.41 31.87 -8.89
C VAL A 637 22.58 32.47 -8.09
N ALA A 638 23.82 32.12 -8.41
CA ALA A 638 25.00 32.72 -7.78
C ALA A 638 25.18 34.22 -8.14
N THR A 639 24.83 34.63 -9.35
CA THR A 639 24.93 36.04 -9.79
C THR A 639 23.79 36.89 -9.25
N ALA A 640 22.58 36.33 -9.12
CA ALA A 640 21.46 36.97 -8.42
C ALA A 640 21.75 37.18 -6.92
N SER A 641 22.44 36.24 -6.27
CA SER A 641 22.87 36.38 -4.87
C SER A 641 23.94 37.45 -4.64
N SER A 642 24.75 37.79 -5.65
CA SER A 642 25.76 38.86 -5.56
C SER A 642 25.24 40.25 -5.98
N GLY A 643 24.11 40.33 -6.69
CA GLY A 643 23.41 41.58 -7.00
C GLY A 643 22.48 42.09 -5.89
N SER A 644 22.05 41.22 -4.97
CA SER A 644 21.12 41.58 -3.88
C SER A 644 21.81 42.06 -2.58
N SER A 645 23.14 42.16 -2.54
CA SER A 645 23.92 42.54 -1.34
C SER A 645 24.55 43.94 -1.38
N LYS A 646 24.08 44.83 -2.27
CA LYS A 646 24.52 46.24 -2.31
C LYS A 646 23.37 47.25 -2.40
N SER A 647 22.53 47.31 -1.38
CA SER A 647 22.04 48.60 -0.83
C SER A 647 21.28 48.34 0.47
N VAL A 648 21.91 48.68 1.59
CA VAL A 648 21.38 49.29 2.83
C VAL A 648 22.54 49.23 3.84
N ASP A 649 22.72 50.31 4.60
CA ASP A 649 23.87 50.75 5.42
C ASP A 649 24.84 51.62 4.59
N THR A 650 24.81 52.95 4.65
CA THR A 650 25.04 53.75 5.87
C THR A 650 24.63 55.23 5.66
N TYR A 651 24.10 55.85 6.73
CA TYR A 651 23.72 57.26 6.99
C TYR A 651 22.25 57.65 6.78
#